data_AF-A0A0R3WA52-F1
#
_entry.id   AF-A0A0R3WA52-F1
#
_cell.length_a   1.000
_cell.length_b   1.000
_cell.length_c   1.000
_cell.angle_alpha   90.00
_cell.angle_beta   90.00
_cell.angle_gamma   90.00
#
_symmetry.space_group_name_H-M   'P 1'
#
loop_
_entity.id
_entity.type
_entity.pdbx_description
1 polymer ?
#
loop_
_entity_poly.entity_id
_entity_poly.type
_entity_poly.pdbx_seq_one_letter_code
_entity_poly.pdbx_strand_id
1 'polypeptide(L)'
;MATIWCFFALLAAAVIATPNSNSSLALPIGALDAKDVAHFLAVFSDFNKDNVKDAHYAYIGDSVFNRNILDGLSCDHLKSHFDSLDAEMQYYALSAARGVKSCTPKVSQPNQLKDALKKEKLTVDQLYYLVSSANIAQVSVDKALVLELLTAFAAKETAPSGLSTILATAAIVKGATAKELEPFSPIVPKLVEQADEADGTILFFERGAYTTAFAVESIFSFAAALKKAPVLTEQQVIKFGNFLYERRRAHQIRTAARVASAFKVLATNSFVTPVVVYGATASERAGVSEILVPSSRRLHLRLFDVLGRRLDPTMKVEAAALYSNDEAASSEPIGPSNLGELKRDDSIDAFELDLGAKVGAIPRGRYELEITTTPTQKNVSKAILAGGVKSKIPLRVVSPLKVDKAHVKMSDPTKTLVDSPLAFPGSRYSEVLQLHHGSRLRLTFVLEDGVAAASTLAPPPPPPQQVFIQLTHGTTHQSVTYIARRSTVDGTYAFTLSLDASVEDFDHVSGVYTMEVLIGDALVESPIVWHVADVDLHFPLNEDFLVPSSQPASEDVARLTVASTSGRKRAVHPLIGDVPSTTKPLLEHTFRTPEPRPSDLVAFTFTGLCCAPLLILIFAWQLMGANLSNFPLSLSALLFHLGLGDHKRHLSTRAGIFGLYLLYWFKLNMFITLRYLLFLGIFTFVAGNRLLRHLVTGRRKAQD
;
A
#
# COMPACT_ATOMS: atom_id res chain seq x y z
N MET A 1 -40.90 21.75 -3.10
CA MET A 1 -40.05 22.86 -2.62
C MET A 1 -39.15 22.48 -1.44
N ALA A 2 -39.55 21.60 -0.52
CA ALA A 2 -38.71 21.15 0.60
C ALA A 2 -37.49 20.28 0.20
N THR A 3 -37.59 19.53 -0.91
CA THR A 3 -36.50 18.67 -1.42
C THR A 3 -35.38 19.44 -2.11
N ILE A 4 -35.66 20.63 -2.65
CA ILE A 4 -34.65 21.49 -3.31
C ILE A 4 -33.83 22.23 -2.25
N TRP A 5 -34.43 22.56 -1.11
CA TRP A 5 -33.73 23.17 0.03
C TRP A 5 -32.77 22.22 0.74
N CYS A 6 -33.09 20.92 0.83
CA CYS A 6 -32.16 19.92 1.39
C CYS A 6 -30.90 19.73 0.52
N PHE A 7 -31.02 19.88 -0.81
CA PHE A 7 -29.88 19.76 -1.72
C PHE A 7 -28.94 20.98 -1.66
N PHE A 8 -29.50 22.19 -1.46
CA PHE A 8 -28.70 23.40 -1.22
C PHE A 8 -28.08 23.42 0.18
N ALA A 9 -28.74 22.88 1.20
CA ALA A 9 -28.17 22.74 2.54
C ALA A 9 -27.00 21.72 2.58
N LEU A 10 -27.07 20.65 1.78
CA LEU A 10 -25.96 19.69 1.66
C LEU A 10 -24.78 20.25 0.83
N LEU A 11 -25.03 21.11 -0.16
CA LEU A 11 -23.95 21.80 -0.87
C LEU A 11 -23.31 22.94 -0.06
N ALA A 12 -24.08 23.62 0.79
CA ALA A 12 -23.55 24.67 1.68
C ALA A 12 -22.73 24.10 2.85
N ALA A 13 -23.01 22.86 3.29
CA ALA A 13 -22.22 22.16 4.30
C ALA A 13 -20.90 21.55 3.76
N ALA A 14 -20.68 21.60 2.44
CA ALA A 14 -19.45 21.10 1.79
C ALA A 14 -18.45 22.22 1.41
N VAL A 15 -18.71 23.49 1.77
CA VAL A 15 -17.88 24.65 1.35
C VAL A 15 -17.24 25.40 2.54
N ILE A 16 -17.26 24.86 3.76
CA ILE A 16 -16.41 25.36 4.86
C ILE A 16 -15.60 24.20 5.45
N ALA A 17 -14.85 23.53 4.59
CA ALA A 17 -13.53 23.02 4.95
C ALA A 17 -12.54 23.94 4.24
N THR A 18 -12.41 25.18 4.74
CA THR A 18 -11.21 25.95 4.44
C THR A 18 -10.03 25.12 4.95
N PRO A 19 -9.05 24.74 4.12
CA PRO A 19 -7.82 24.19 4.66
C PRO A 19 -7.29 25.25 5.62
N ASN A 20 -7.10 24.88 6.90
CA ASN A 20 -6.44 25.72 7.88
C ASN A 20 -5.10 26.14 7.29
N SER A 21 -5.03 27.34 6.70
CA SER A 21 -3.80 27.91 6.16
C SER A 21 -3.01 28.56 7.29
N ASN A 22 -2.69 27.76 8.30
CA ASN A 22 -1.39 27.84 8.97
C ASN A 22 -0.61 26.63 8.48
N SER A 23 -0.30 26.58 7.18
CA SER A 23 0.58 25.54 6.66
C SER A 23 1.97 25.76 7.25
N SER A 24 2.29 25.00 8.29
CA SER A 24 3.66 24.80 8.74
C SER A 24 4.51 24.49 7.50
N LEU A 25 5.57 25.27 7.29
CA LEU A 25 6.50 25.09 6.17
C LEU A 25 6.94 23.62 6.12
N ALA A 26 6.92 23.01 4.93
CA ALA A 26 7.34 21.63 4.77
C ALA A 26 8.81 21.48 5.17
N LEU A 27 9.11 20.40 5.90
CA LEU A 27 10.47 20.01 6.27
C LEU A 27 10.88 18.76 5.47
N PRO A 28 12.18 18.57 5.23
CA PRO A 28 12.69 17.32 4.66
C PRO A 28 12.36 16.12 5.55
N ILE A 29 11.73 15.09 4.98
CA ILE A 29 11.20 13.93 5.72
C ILE A 29 12.25 12.83 6.02
N GLY A 30 13.41 12.86 5.36
CA GLY A 30 14.45 11.87 5.58
C GLY A 30 15.65 11.97 4.63
N ALA A 31 16.75 11.34 5.05
CA ALA A 31 17.98 11.14 4.29
C ALA A 31 18.20 9.64 4.07
N LEU A 32 18.86 9.26 2.98
CA LEU A 32 19.12 7.85 2.68
C LEU A 32 19.93 7.16 3.78
N ASP A 33 19.42 6.05 4.29
CA ASP A 33 20.16 5.21 5.24
C ASP A 33 20.97 4.11 4.52
N ALA A 34 21.79 3.37 5.27
CA ALA A 34 22.61 2.29 4.71
C ALA A 34 21.77 1.18 4.04
N LYS A 35 20.52 0.94 4.49
CA LYS A 35 19.63 -0.06 3.90
C LYS A 35 19.06 0.43 2.58
N ASP A 36 18.72 1.71 2.49
CA ASP A 36 18.21 2.34 1.27
C ASP A 36 19.32 2.39 0.21
N VAL A 37 20.56 2.72 0.59
CA VAL A 37 21.73 2.62 -0.30
C VAL A 37 21.96 1.18 -0.76
N ALA A 38 21.92 0.20 0.16
CA ALA A 38 22.05 -1.21 -0.20
C ALA A 38 20.95 -1.69 -1.15
N HIS A 39 19.71 -1.22 -0.98
CA HIS A 39 18.59 -1.50 -1.88
C HIS A 39 18.87 -0.97 -3.29
N PHE A 40 19.29 0.29 -3.43
CA PHE A 40 19.66 0.84 -4.74
C PHE A 40 20.76 0.02 -5.42
N LEU A 41 21.84 -0.28 -4.69
CA LEU A 41 22.95 -1.07 -5.20
C LEU A 41 22.53 -2.49 -5.61
N ALA A 42 21.59 -3.11 -4.89
CA ALA A 42 21.03 -4.40 -5.26
C ALA A 42 20.25 -4.32 -6.58
N VAL A 43 19.38 -3.31 -6.74
CA VAL A 43 18.63 -3.07 -7.98
C VAL A 43 19.56 -2.83 -9.17
N PHE A 44 20.66 -2.09 -8.98
CA PHE A 44 21.62 -1.82 -10.06
C PHE A 44 22.52 -3.01 -10.38
N SER A 45 22.71 -3.94 -9.44
CA SER A 45 23.48 -5.15 -9.68
C SER A 45 22.67 -6.26 -10.36
N ASP A 46 21.34 -6.29 -10.16
CA ASP A 46 20.40 -7.30 -10.68
C ASP A 46 19.77 -6.94 -12.04
N PHE A 47 20.46 -6.11 -12.82
CA PHE A 47 19.95 -5.67 -14.12
C PHE A 47 20.07 -6.76 -15.20
N ASN A 48 19.17 -6.73 -16.19
CA ASN A 48 19.26 -7.62 -17.34
C ASN A 48 20.44 -7.22 -18.26
N LYS A 49 21.49 -8.05 -18.27
CA LYS A 49 22.73 -7.81 -19.03
C LYS A 49 22.54 -7.83 -20.55
N ASP A 50 21.51 -8.50 -21.04
CA ASP A 50 21.20 -8.52 -22.48
C ASP A 50 20.52 -7.21 -22.92
N ASN A 51 19.91 -6.47 -21.99
CA ASN A 51 19.20 -5.23 -22.28
C ASN A 51 20.10 -3.99 -22.10
N VAL A 52 20.46 -3.37 -23.22
CA VAL A 52 21.29 -2.15 -23.26
C VAL A 52 20.69 -1.00 -22.45
N LYS A 53 19.35 -0.89 -22.41
CA LYS A 53 18.65 0.16 -21.65
C LYS A 53 18.79 -0.03 -20.14
N ASP A 54 18.74 -1.28 -19.68
CA ASP A 54 18.91 -1.58 -18.25
C ASP A 54 20.37 -1.35 -17.84
N ALA A 55 21.33 -1.72 -18.69
CA ALA A 55 22.75 -1.42 -18.48
C ALA A 55 23.03 0.10 -18.36
N HIS A 56 22.36 0.92 -19.17
CA HIS A 56 22.44 2.38 -19.06
C HIS A 56 21.97 2.89 -17.70
N TYR A 57 20.80 2.45 -17.24
CA TYR A 57 20.25 2.88 -15.96
C TYR A 57 21.06 2.34 -14.77
N ALA A 58 21.57 1.11 -14.85
CA ALA A 58 22.51 0.55 -13.88
C ALA A 58 23.74 1.46 -13.73
N TYR A 59 24.37 1.85 -14.84
CA TYR A 59 25.55 2.71 -14.81
C TYR A 59 25.27 4.08 -14.20
N ILE A 60 24.17 4.75 -14.60
CA ILE A 60 23.79 6.04 -14.03
C ILE A 60 23.58 5.90 -12.52
N GLY A 61 22.83 4.88 -12.10
CA GLY A 61 22.53 4.61 -10.70
C GLY A 61 23.78 4.36 -9.86
N ASP A 62 24.64 3.44 -10.29
CA ASP A 62 25.87 3.11 -9.57
C ASP A 62 26.84 4.31 -9.49
N SER A 63 26.88 5.15 -10.53
CA SER A 63 27.71 6.37 -10.56
C SER A 63 27.33 7.42 -9.50
N VAL A 64 26.12 7.33 -8.94
CA VAL A 64 25.70 8.16 -7.81
C VAL A 64 26.45 7.78 -6.53
N PHE A 65 26.67 6.48 -6.33
CA PHE A 65 27.29 5.91 -5.15
C PHE A 65 28.80 5.62 -5.35
N ASN A 66 29.43 6.29 -6.32
CA ASN A 66 30.84 6.14 -6.69
C ASN A 66 31.24 4.71 -7.12
N ARG A 67 30.29 3.88 -7.56
CA ARG A 67 30.55 2.61 -8.22
C ARG A 67 30.42 2.85 -9.73
N ASN A 68 31.53 2.99 -10.45
CA ASN A 68 31.49 3.25 -11.89
C ASN A 68 31.77 1.98 -12.72
N ILE A 69 31.36 0.81 -12.22
CA ILE A 69 31.72 -0.49 -12.80
C ILE A 69 30.47 -1.35 -12.94
N LEU A 70 30.20 -1.81 -14.17
CA LEU A 70 29.16 -2.79 -14.48
C LEU A 70 29.78 -4.19 -14.60
N ASP A 71 29.50 -5.06 -13.62
CA ASP A 71 30.07 -6.40 -13.58
C ASP A 71 29.35 -7.38 -14.52
N GLY A 72 30.14 -8.08 -15.34
CA GLY A 72 29.65 -9.15 -16.23
C GLY A 72 28.99 -8.69 -17.53
N LEU A 73 29.10 -7.42 -17.90
CA LEU A 73 28.66 -6.91 -19.21
C LEU A 73 29.81 -6.92 -20.22
N SER A 74 29.61 -7.57 -21.38
CA SER A 74 30.61 -7.58 -22.46
C SER A 74 30.58 -6.28 -23.27
N CYS A 75 31.76 -5.71 -23.54
CA CYS A 75 31.88 -4.53 -24.41
C CYS A 75 31.46 -4.82 -25.85
N ASP A 76 31.60 -6.05 -26.34
CA ASP A 76 31.26 -6.39 -27.72
C ASP A 76 29.76 -6.31 -28.00
N HIS A 77 28.93 -6.62 -26.98
CA HIS A 77 27.49 -6.39 -27.01
C HIS A 77 27.16 -4.91 -27.24
N LEU A 78 27.77 -4.02 -26.45
CA LEU A 78 27.53 -2.57 -26.55
C LEU A 78 28.04 -1.97 -27.87
N LYS A 79 29.21 -2.41 -28.35
CA LYS A 79 29.81 -1.91 -29.61
C LYS A 79 28.89 -2.09 -30.80
N SER A 80 28.11 -3.17 -30.85
CA SER A 80 27.15 -3.43 -31.94
C SER A 80 26.10 -2.32 -32.11
N HIS A 81 25.88 -1.52 -31.06
CA HIS A 81 24.91 -0.43 -31.03
C HIS A 81 25.54 0.97 -31.11
N PHE A 82 26.87 1.10 -31.16
CA PHE A 82 27.56 2.41 -31.18
C PHE A 82 27.28 3.23 -32.44
N ASP A 83 27.02 2.60 -33.57
CA ASP A 83 26.67 3.24 -34.85
C ASP A 83 25.23 2.93 -35.27
N SER A 84 24.36 2.58 -34.32
CA SER A 84 22.93 2.28 -34.55
C SER A 84 22.20 3.47 -35.18
N LEU A 85 21.29 3.20 -36.12
CA LEU A 85 20.37 4.21 -36.69
C LEU A 85 19.30 4.67 -35.69
N ASP A 86 19.04 3.86 -34.66
CA ASP A 86 18.19 4.22 -33.53
C ASP A 86 18.99 5.02 -32.50
N ALA A 87 18.68 6.31 -32.41
CA ALA A 87 19.32 7.25 -31.50
C ALA A 87 19.18 6.86 -30.03
N GLU A 88 18.05 6.25 -29.64
CA GLU A 88 17.82 5.81 -28.25
C GLU A 88 18.80 4.70 -27.87
N MET A 89 18.89 3.65 -28.69
CA MET A 89 19.80 2.52 -28.48
C MET A 89 21.27 2.95 -28.54
N GLN A 90 21.62 3.85 -29.46
CA GLN A 90 22.97 4.40 -29.57
C GLN A 90 23.37 5.15 -28.28
N TYR A 91 22.48 6.01 -27.77
CA TYR A 91 22.71 6.75 -26.54
C TYR A 91 22.90 5.84 -25.33
N TYR A 92 22.02 4.85 -25.16
CA TYR A 92 22.11 3.92 -24.04
C TYR A 92 23.38 3.07 -24.11
N ALA A 93 23.77 2.59 -25.29
CA ALA A 93 25.00 1.82 -25.48
C ALA A 93 26.25 2.63 -25.16
N LEU A 94 26.35 3.86 -25.68
CA LEU A 94 27.48 4.75 -25.44
C LEU A 94 27.57 5.15 -23.96
N SER A 95 26.43 5.38 -23.31
CA SER A 95 26.37 5.71 -21.89
C SER A 95 26.80 4.52 -21.02
N ALA A 96 26.24 3.34 -21.25
CA ALA A 96 26.59 2.11 -20.53
C ALA A 96 28.06 1.73 -20.70
N ALA A 97 28.66 1.99 -21.87
CA ALA A 97 30.07 1.71 -22.14
C ALA A 97 31.04 2.41 -21.18
N ARG A 98 30.65 3.56 -20.59
CA ARG A 98 31.46 4.24 -19.57
C ARG A 98 31.60 3.44 -18.27
N GLY A 99 30.69 2.52 -18.00
CA GLY A 99 30.73 1.61 -16.85
C GLY A 99 31.57 0.36 -17.07
N VAL A 100 32.08 0.13 -18.29
CA VAL A 100 32.84 -1.07 -18.64
C VAL A 100 34.31 -0.68 -18.87
N LYS A 101 35.21 -1.08 -17.96
CA LYS A 101 36.64 -0.68 -17.99
C LYS A 101 37.34 -0.98 -19.33
N SER A 102 36.95 -2.05 -20.02
CA SER A 102 37.50 -2.46 -21.32
C SER A 102 36.85 -1.77 -22.53
N CYS A 103 35.88 -0.88 -22.31
CA CYS A 103 35.07 -0.27 -23.35
C CYS A 103 35.30 1.23 -23.41
N THR A 104 35.65 1.75 -24.59
CA THR A 104 35.72 3.20 -24.83
C THR A 104 34.55 3.60 -25.72
N PRO A 105 33.67 4.51 -25.27
CA PRO A 105 32.55 4.96 -26.10
C PRO A 105 33.08 5.79 -27.27
N LYS A 106 32.89 5.30 -28.49
CA LYS A 106 33.27 5.98 -29.73
C LYS A 106 32.22 5.70 -30.81
N VAL A 107 32.02 6.68 -31.69
CA VAL A 107 31.16 6.55 -32.88
C VAL A 107 32.09 6.48 -34.09
N SER A 108 31.98 5.42 -34.88
CA SER A 108 32.84 5.21 -36.06
C SER A 108 32.39 6.08 -37.24
N GLN A 109 31.09 6.42 -37.30
CA GLN A 109 30.49 7.23 -38.35
C GLN A 109 29.97 8.58 -37.81
N PRO A 110 30.85 9.55 -37.52
CA PRO A 110 30.43 10.84 -36.94
C PRO A 110 29.53 11.66 -37.86
N ASN A 111 29.58 11.45 -39.18
CA ASN A 111 28.71 12.13 -40.14
C ASN A 111 27.25 11.64 -40.03
N GLN A 112 27.03 10.34 -39.78
CA GLN A 112 25.68 9.78 -39.58
C GLN A 112 24.96 10.46 -38.41
N LEU A 113 25.67 10.75 -37.32
CA LEU A 113 25.13 11.49 -36.18
C LEU A 113 24.75 12.94 -36.54
N LYS A 114 25.60 13.62 -37.33
CA LYS A 114 25.33 14.99 -37.79
C LYS A 114 24.16 15.06 -38.76
N ASP A 115 24.05 14.07 -39.65
CA ASP A 115 22.97 13.98 -40.62
C ASP A 115 21.64 13.61 -39.94
N ALA A 116 21.68 12.82 -38.87
CA ALA A 116 20.50 12.50 -38.07
C ALA A 116 19.84 13.73 -37.43
N LEU A 117 20.61 14.77 -37.10
CA LEU A 117 20.08 16.05 -36.57
C LEU A 117 19.33 16.87 -37.62
N LYS A 118 19.54 16.59 -38.91
CA LYS A 118 18.89 17.29 -40.03
C LYS A 118 17.61 16.58 -40.51
N LYS A 119 17.19 15.50 -39.86
CA LYS A 119 15.97 14.78 -40.22
C LYS A 119 14.72 15.66 -39.98
N GLU A 120 13.81 15.67 -40.96
CA GLU A 120 12.60 16.51 -40.94
C GLU A 120 11.62 16.22 -39.79
N LYS A 121 11.61 14.99 -39.26
CA LYS A 121 10.67 14.53 -38.21
C LYS A 121 11.41 14.09 -36.94
N LEU A 122 12.25 14.96 -36.39
CA LEU A 122 12.95 14.70 -35.13
C LEU A 122 12.02 14.92 -33.93
N THR A 123 12.08 14.06 -32.91
CA THR A 123 11.41 14.30 -31.62
C THR A 123 12.36 14.93 -30.60
N VAL A 124 11.81 15.54 -29.54
CA VAL A 124 12.61 16.17 -28.48
C VAL A 124 13.53 15.16 -27.76
N ASP A 125 13.05 13.94 -27.53
CA ASP A 125 13.84 12.87 -26.91
C ASP A 125 14.95 12.38 -27.85
N GLN A 126 14.67 12.27 -29.16
CA GLN A 126 15.70 11.94 -30.15
C GLN A 126 16.79 13.01 -30.23
N LEU A 127 16.43 14.30 -30.14
CA LEU A 127 17.40 15.39 -30.07
C LEU A 127 18.31 15.22 -28.83
N TYR A 128 17.73 14.97 -27.65
CA TYR A 128 18.49 14.71 -26.43
C TYR A 128 19.45 13.52 -26.60
N TYR A 129 18.98 12.42 -27.17
CA TYR A 129 19.81 11.22 -27.39
C TYR A 129 20.96 11.49 -28.36
N LEU A 130 20.74 12.20 -29.47
CA LEU A 130 21.78 12.55 -30.43
C LEU A 130 22.83 13.48 -29.83
N VAL A 131 22.41 14.55 -29.14
CA VAL A 131 23.33 15.50 -28.48
C VAL A 131 24.12 14.81 -27.37
N SER A 132 23.46 13.98 -26.56
CA SER A 132 24.11 13.21 -25.51
C SER A 132 25.12 12.21 -26.08
N SER A 133 24.78 11.49 -27.15
CA SER A 133 25.67 10.57 -27.85
C SER A 133 26.90 11.29 -28.40
N ALA A 134 26.72 12.46 -29.02
CA ALA A 134 27.82 13.31 -29.48
C ALA A 134 28.77 13.70 -28.35
N ASN A 135 28.22 14.16 -27.22
CA ASN A 135 29.01 14.54 -26.05
C ASN A 135 29.76 13.34 -25.47
N ILE A 136 29.12 12.17 -25.41
CA ILE A 136 29.74 10.95 -24.88
C ILE A 136 30.89 10.47 -25.77
N ALA A 137 30.67 10.48 -27.09
CA ALA A 137 31.66 10.08 -28.10
C ALA A 137 32.66 11.19 -28.48
N GLN A 138 32.56 12.36 -27.84
CA GLN A 138 33.39 13.55 -28.11
C GLN A 138 33.32 14.06 -29.56
N VAL A 139 32.19 13.87 -30.24
CA VAL A 139 31.92 14.38 -31.60
C VAL A 139 31.40 15.81 -31.53
N SER A 140 31.98 16.72 -32.32
CA SER A 140 31.50 18.11 -32.42
C SER A 140 30.21 18.19 -33.24
N VAL A 141 29.18 18.78 -32.65
CA VAL A 141 27.87 19.04 -33.29
C VAL A 141 27.69 20.55 -33.50
N ASP A 142 26.91 20.94 -34.50
CA ASP A 142 26.57 22.34 -34.74
C ASP A 142 25.67 22.88 -33.60
N LYS A 143 26.25 23.77 -32.78
CA LYS A 143 25.58 24.42 -31.67
C LYS A 143 24.37 25.24 -32.12
N ALA A 144 24.49 25.98 -33.22
CA ALA A 144 23.44 26.88 -33.68
C ALA A 144 22.19 26.09 -34.09
N LEU A 145 22.40 24.99 -34.84
CA LEU A 145 21.33 24.08 -35.22
C LEU A 145 20.63 23.47 -33.99
N VAL A 146 21.38 23.02 -32.98
CA VAL A 146 20.79 22.43 -31.77
C VAL A 146 19.94 23.47 -31.00
N LEU A 147 20.42 24.70 -30.87
CA LEU A 147 19.66 25.77 -30.20
C LEU A 147 18.41 26.18 -30.98
N GLU A 148 18.49 26.21 -32.32
CA GLU A 148 17.33 26.46 -33.18
C GLU A 148 16.26 25.38 -33.00
N LEU A 149 16.66 24.11 -33.05
CA LEU A 149 15.76 22.97 -32.82
C LEU A 149 15.14 23.01 -31.41
N LEU A 150 15.93 23.31 -30.37
CA LEU A 150 15.42 23.46 -29.01
C LEU A 150 14.38 24.57 -28.90
N THR A 151 14.60 25.70 -29.58
CA THR A 151 13.65 26.82 -29.61
C THR A 151 12.34 26.40 -30.30
N ALA A 152 12.44 25.66 -31.41
CA ALA A 152 11.27 25.13 -32.11
C ALA A 152 10.48 24.10 -31.27
N PHE A 153 11.16 23.24 -30.51
CA PHE A 153 10.52 22.31 -29.58
C PHE A 153 9.90 23.02 -28.38
N ALA A 154 10.58 24.02 -27.79
CA ALA A 154 10.07 24.79 -26.66
C ALA A 154 8.75 25.52 -26.98
N ALA A 155 8.55 25.91 -28.24
CA ALA A 155 7.31 26.54 -28.70
C ALA A 155 6.12 25.56 -28.79
N LYS A 156 6.37 24.26 -28.99
CA LYS A 156 5.33 23.23 -29.24
C LYS A 156 5.08 22.34 -28.03
N GLU A 157 6.10 22.07 -27.23
CA GLU A 157 6.06 21.07 -26.17
C GLU A 157 5.32 21.60 -24.93
N THR A 158 4.41 20.77 -24.41
CA THR A 158 3.63 21.08 -23.22
C THR A 158 3.85 20.07 -22.10
N ALA A 159 4.17 18.81 -22.43
CA ALA A 159 4.26 17.75 -21.45
C ALA A 159 5.47 17.94 -20.51
N PRO A 160 5.35 17.65 -19.20
CA PRO A 160 6.44 17.78 -18.24
C PRO A 160 7.71 17.03 -18.63
N SER A 161 7.56 15.82 -19.20
CA SER A 161 8.69 15.03 -19.69
C SER A 161 9.44 15.72 -20.83
N GLY A 162 8.70 16.28 -21.81
CA GLY A 162 9.32 16.95 -22.95
C GLY A 162 10.00 18.27 -22.56
N LEU A 163 9.36 19.06 -21.69
CA LEU A 163 9.97 20.27 -21.09
C LEU A 163 11.24 19.93 -20.31
N SER A 164 11.23 18.84 -19.53
CA SER A 164 12.41 18.34 -18.82
C SER A 164 13.52 17.90 -19.79
N THR A 165 13.17 17.27 -20.92
CA THR A 165 14.12 16.88 -21.97
C THR A 165 14.76 18.12 -22.64
N ILE A 166 14.01 19.19 -22.86
CA ILE A 166 14.54 20.46 -23.39
C ILE A 166 15.59 21.04 -22.45
N LEU A 167 15.26 21.15 -21.15
CA LEU A 167 16.19 21.64 -20.13
C LEU A 167 17.44 20.75 -20.01
N ALA A 168 17.27 19.43 -20.01
CA ALA A 168 18.39 18.49 -19.99
C ALA A 168 19.30 18.65 -21.21
N THR A 169 18.72 18.82 -22.40
CA THR A 169 19.48 19.01 -23.65
C THR A 169 20.22 20.33 -23.64
N ALA A 170 19.56 21.41 -23.24
CA ALA A 170 20.15 22.74 -23.11
C ALA A 170 21.36 22.74 -22.15
N ALA A 171 21.29 21.97 -21.05
CA ALA A 171 22.37 21.84 -20.08
C ALA A 171 23.64 21.18 -20.64
N ILE A 172 23.51 20.36 -21.69
CA ILE A 172 24.63 19.59 -22.26
C ILE A 172 25.12 20.12 -23.61
N VAL A 173 24.58 21.23 -24.13
CA VAL A 173 25.05 21.81 -25.40
C VAL A 173 26.49 22.33 -25.23
N LYS A 174 27.46 21.63 -25.83
CA LYS A 174 28.87 21.98 -25.72
C LYS A 174 29.14 23.36 -26.36
N GLY A 175 29.72 24.28 -25.57
CA GLY A 175 30.09 25.62 -26.03
C GLY A 175 28.94 26.64 -26.06
N ALA A 176 27.77 26.31 -25.50
CA ALA A 176 26.70 27.29 -25.27
C ALA A 176 27.06 28.27 -24.15
N THR A 177 26.80 29.55 -24.39
CA THR A 177 26.99 30.61 -23.39
C THR A 177 25.73 30.82 -22.57
N ALA A 178 25.85 31.37 -21.35
CA ALA A 178 24.69 31.64 -20.50
C ALA A 178 23.62 32.52 -21.20
N LYS A 179 24.04 33.49 -22.02
CA LYS A 179 23.12 34.35 -22.80
C LYS A 179 22.30 33.58 -23.83
N GLU A 180 22.87 32.53 -24.43
CA GLU A 180 22.19 31.67 -25.41
C GLU A 180 21.23 30.69 -24.74
N LEU A 181 21.45 30.38 -23.45
CA LEU A 181 20.61 29.48 -22.66
C LEU A 181 19.47 30.21 -21.92
N GLU A 182 19.63 31.50 -21.61
CA GLU A 182 18.62 32.32 -20.90
C GLU A 182 17.20 32.26 -21.51
N PRO A 183 16.99 32.19 -22.85
CA PRO A 183 15.65 32.05 -23.43
C PRO A 183 14.87 30.82 -22.96
N PHE A 184 15.54 29.79 -22.45
CA PHE A 184 14.90 28.57 -21.93
C PHE A 184 14.55 28.67 -20.43
N SER A 185 14.98 29.72 -19.72
CA SER A 185 14.66 29.93 -18.30
C SER A 185 13.15 29.93 -17.97
N PRO A 186 12.24 30.49 -18.81
CA PRO A 186 10.79 30.43 -18.56
C PRO A 186 10.19 29.01 -18.57
N ILE A 187 10.92 28.00 -19.06
CA ILE A 187 10.47 26.60 -19.01
C ILE A 187 10.43 26.09 -17.56
N VAL A 188 11.31 26.56 -16.69
CA VAL A 188 11.35 26.13 -15.28
C VAL A 188 10.04 26.43 -14.55
N PRO A 189 9.53 27.69 -14.48
CA PRO A 189 8.24 27.96 -13.84
C PRO A 189 7.08 27.24 -14.56
N LYS A 190 7.06 27.20 -15.90
CA LYS A 190 6.05 26.47 -16.69
C LYS A 190 6.00 24.98 -16.35
N LEU A 191 7.14 24.37 -16.03
CA LEU A 191 7.25 22.97 -15.63
C LEU A 191 6.77 22.79 -14.18
N VAL A 192 7.14 23.69 -13.28
CA VAL A 192 6.79 23.60 -11.85
C VAL A 192 5.31 23.86 -11.60
N GLU A 193 4.68 24.75 -12.39
CA GLU A 193 3.22 25.00 -12.34
C GLU A 193 2.38 23.78 -12.73
N GLN A 194 2.96 22.81 -13.43
CA GLN A 194 2.30 21.54 -13.78
C GLN A 194 2.51 20.45 -12.73
N ALA A 195 3.21 20.73 -11.63
CA ALA A 195 3.40 19.77 -10.55
C ALA A 195 2.15 19.74 -9.65
N ASP A 196 1.70 18.54 -9.33
CA ASP A 196 0.65 18.29 -8.35
C ASP A 196 1.21 18.42 -6.94
N GLU A 197 0.40 18.97 -6.03
CA GLU A 197 0.72 19.08 -4.61
C GLU A 197 -0.17 18.16 -3.77
N ALA A 198 0.44 17.39 -2.87
CA ALA A 198 -0.26 16.57 -1.89
C ALA A 198 0.11 17.00 -0.46
N ASP A 199 -0.92 17.08 0.40
CA ASP A 199 -0.82 17.29 1.84
C ASP A 199 0.05 18.49 2.27
N GLY A 200 0.23 19.49 1.40
CA GLY A 200 1.07 20.66 1.67
C GLY A 200 2.58 20.39 1.72
N THR A 201 3.01 19.13 1.60
CA THR A 201 4.37 18.67 1.95
C THR A 201 5.10 17.97 0.82
N ILE A 202 4.41 17.66 -0.29
CA ILE A 202 4.91 16.84 -1.39
C ILE A 202 4.53 17.49 -2.73
N LEU A 203 5.48 17.55 -3.67
CA LEU A 203 5.27 17.96 -5.06
C LEU A 203 5.71 16.85 -6.01
N PHE A 204 4.88 16.55 -7.01
CA PHE A 204 5.15 15.48 -7.97
C PHE A 204 4.48 15.73 -9.33
N PHE A 205 4.67 14.82 -10.27
CA PHE A 205 3.99 14.84 -11.57
C PHE A 205 3.23 13.52 -11.75
N GLU A 206 2.08 13.55 -12.43
CA GLU A 206 1.19 12.37 -12.64
C GLU A 206 1.91 11.10 -13.15
N ARG A 207 2.95 11.25 -13.99
CA ARG A 207 3.76 10.13 -14.52
C ARG A 207 4.70 9.48 -13.48
N GLY A 208 4.63 9.91 -12.22
CA GLY A 208 5.26 9.30 -11.06
C GLY A 208 6.74 9.65 -10.86
N ALA A 209 7.41 8.85 -10.04
CA ALA A 209 8.78 9.07 -9.56
C ALA A 209 9.82 9.32 -10.66
N TYR A 210 9.70 8.63 -11.80
CA TYR A 210 10.63 8.81 -12.92
C TYR A 210 10.57 10.23 -13.48
N THR A 211 9.38 10.74 -13.78
CA THR A 211 9.21 12.07 -14.39
C THR A 211 9.58 13.17 -13.40
N THR A 212 9.21 13.02 -12.12
CA THR A 212 9.62 13.97 -11.08
C THR A 212 11.13 14.00 -10.88
N ALA A 213 11.77 12.83 -10.77
CA ALA A 213 13.23 12.77 -10.63
C ALA A 213 13.95 13.40 -11.83
N PHE A 214 13.47 13.10 -13.04
CA PHE A 214 14.05 13.67 -14.27
C PHE A 214 13.84 15.19 -14.35
N ALA A 215 12.67 15.70 -13.99
CA ALA A 215 12.40 17.13 -13.94
C ALA A 215 13.35 17.87 -12.98
N VAL A 216 13.51 17.36 -11.76
CA VAL A 216 14.43 17.92 -10.75
C VAL A 216 15.86 17.90 -11.27
N GLU A 217 16.33 16.75 -11.78
CA GLU A 217 17.66 16.61 -12.37
C GLU A 217 17.90 17.62 -13.50
N SER A 218 16.94 17.77 -14.42
CA SER A 218 17.02 18.68 -15.56
C SER A 218 17.06 20.15 -15.14
N ILE A 219 16.21 20.58 -14.21
CA ILE A 219 16.15 21.96 -13.74
C ILE A 219 17.49 22.39 -13.14
N PHE A 220 18.03 21.58 -12.22
CA PHE A 220 19.28 21.91 -11.54
C PHE A 220 20.50 21.76 -12.46
N SER A 221 20.50 20.80 -13.39
CA SER A 221 21.56 20.68 -14.41
C SER A 221 21.57 21.89 -15.35
N PHE A 222 20.40 22.35 -15.77
CA PHE A 222 20.25 23.58 -16.56
C PHE A 222 20.70 24.82 -15.79
N ALA A 223 20.30 24.95 -14.53
CA ALA A 223 20.74 26.04 -13.65
C ALA A 223 22.28 26.06 -13.49
N ALA A 224 22.91 24.89 -13.37
CA ALA A 224 24.36 24.77 -13.31
C ALA A 224 25.04 25.23 -14.61
N ALA A 225 24.46 24.89 -15.78
CA ALA A 225 24.94 25.37 -17.08
C ALA A 225 24.78 26.91 -17.24
N LEU A 226 23.68 27.46 -16.74
CA LEU A 226 23.39 28.89 -16.74
C LEU A 226 24.21 29.68 -15.69
N LYS A 227 24.74 28.99 -14.68
CA LYS A 227 25.39 29.56 -13.49
C LYS A 227 24.50 30.54 -12.72
N LYS A 228 23.19 30.31 -12.77
CA LYS A 228 22.14 31.13 -12.15
C LYS A 228 21.18 30.23 -11.40
N ALA A 229 20.72 30.65 -10.22
CA ALA A 229 19.79 29.87 -9.42
C ALA A 229 18.49 29.59 -10.20
N PRO A 230 17.95 28.36 -10.10
CA PRO A 230 16.66 28.05 -10.74
C PRO A 230 15.55 28.88 -10.11
N VAL A 231 14.49 29.15 -10.88
CA VAL A 231 13.28 29.83 -10.40
C VAL A 231 12.42 28.83 -9.61
N LEU A 232 12.94 28.43 -8.45
CA LEU A 232 12.32 27.50 -7.50
C LEU A 232 12.40 28.10 -6.09
N THR A 233 11.32 27.97 -5.33
CA THR A 233 11.33 28.31 -3.90
C THR A 233 11.98 27.19 -3.08
N GLU A 234 12.53 27.51 -1.90
CA GLU A 234 13.07 26.51 -0.97
C GLU A 234 12.04 25.43 -0.64
N GLN A 235 10.78 25.84 -0.45
CA GLN A 235 9.66 24.94 -0.17
C GLN A 235 9.39 23.99 -1.33
N GLN A 236 9.41 24.46 -2.58
CA GLN A 236 9.24 23.57 -3.74
C GLN A 236 10.34 22.51 -3.81
N VAL A 237 11.60 22.90 -3.52
CA VAL A 237 12.73 21.97 -3.50
C VAL A 237 12.57 20.91 -2.40
N ILE A 238 12.13 21.31 -1.20
CA ILE A 238 11.84 20.37 -0.10
C ILE A 238 10.70 19.41 -0.50
N LYS A 239 9.58 19.93 -1.03
CA LYS A 239 8.42 19.12 -1.41
C LYS A 239 8.74 18.10 -2.51
N PHE A 240 9.55 18.47 -3.52
CA PHE A 240 10.06 17.52 -4.51
C PHE A 240 11.00 16.48 -3.88
N GLY A 241 11.88 16.91 -2.96
CA GLY A 241 12.76 16.00 -2.22
C GLY A 241 11.98 14.97 -1.39
N ASN A 242 10.89 15.39 -0.75
CA ASN A 242 10.01 14.53 0.04
C ASN A 242 9.37 13.44 -0.82
N PHE A 243 8.80 13.80 -1.98
CA PHE A 243 8.25 12.82 -2.92
C PHE A 243 9.28 11.76 -3.34
N LEU A 244 10.50 12.20 -3.66
CA LEU A 244 11.57 11.29 -4.07
C LEU A 244 12.01 10.37 -2.92
N TYR A 245 12.01 10.87 -1.68
CA TYR A 245 12.33 10.07 -0.48
C TYR A 245 11.30 8.98 -0.18
N GLU A 246 10.01 9.22 -0.41
CA GLU A 246 9.00 8.17 -0.32
C GLU A 246 9.24 7.04 -1.34
N ARG A 247 9.87 7.38 -2.48
CA ARG A 247 10.17 6.47 -3.57
C ARG A 247 11.60 5.95 -3.57
N ARG A 248 12.34 6.12 -2.46
CA ARG A 248 13.74 5.66 -2.30
C ARG A 248 13.92 4.14 -2.44
N ARG A 249 12.86 3.35 -2.29
CA ARG A 249 12.87 1.88 -2.49
C ARG A 249 12.24 1.45 -3.81
N ALA A 250 12.34 2.25 -4.85
CA ALA A 250 11.89 1.87 -6.18
C ALA A 250 12.57 0.57 -6.64
N HIS A 251 11.79 -0.38 -7.17
CA HIS A 251 12.30 -1.67 -7.67
C HIS A 251 12.63 -1.63 -9.17
N GLN A 252 11.96 -0.76 -9.94
CA GLN A 252 12.22 -0.63 -11.36
C GLN A 252 13.54 0.13 -11.57
N ILE A 253 14.51 -0.51 -12.23
CA ILE A 253 15.86 0.04 -12.43
C ILE A 253 15.87 1.45 -13.04
N ARG A 254 15.03 1.68 -14.05
CA ARG A 254 14.85 2.98 -14.70
C ARG A 254 14.47 4.09 -13.73
N THR A 255 13.51 3.80 -12.86
CA THR A 255 13.00 4.75 -11.86
C THR A 255 14.02 4.92 -10.74
N ALA A 256 14.59 3.82 -10.24
CA ALA A 256 15.60 3.82 -9.18
C ALA A 256 16.83 4.66 -9.57
N ALA A 257 17.34 4.49 -10.80
CA ALA A 257 18.50 5.23 -11.30
C ALA A 257 18.25 6.73 -11.37
N ARG A 258 17.08 7.16 -11.85
CA ARG A 258 16.72 8.59 -11.91
C ARG A 258 16.51 9.18 -10.53
N VAL A 259 15.83 8.46 -9.63
CA VAL A 259 15.64 8.90 -8.24
C VAL A 259 16.99 9.07 -7.55
N ALA A 260 17.93 8.12 -7.71
CA ALA A 260 19.29 8.25 -7.21
C ALA A 260 20.02 9.46 -7.82
N SER A 261 19.91 9.69 -9.13
CA SER A 261 20.49 10.87 -9.78
C SER A 261 19.92 12.18 -9.23
N ALA A 262 18.61 12.24 -9.02
CA ALA A 262 17.95 13.40 -8.43
C ALA A 262 18.45 13.68 -7.00
N PHE A 263 18.64 12.65 -6.16
CA PHE A 263 19.27 12.82 -4.85
C PHE A 263 20.69 13.37 -4.94
N LYS A 264 21.49 12.88 -5.90
CA LYS A 264 22.83 13.41 -6.14
C LYS A 264 22.81 14.90 -6.46
N VAL A 265 21.92 15.31 -7.36
CA VAL A 265 21.79 16.70 -7.78
C VAL A 265 21.29 17.57 -6.62
N LEU A 266 20.29 17.13 -5.87
CA LEU A 266 19.78 17.83 -4.69
C LEU A 266 20.85 17.99 -3.59
N ALA A 267 21.75 17.02 -3.43
CA ALA A 267 22.82 17.06 -2.42
C ALA A 267 24.09 17.83 -2.86
N THR A 268 24.35 17.99 -4.16
CA THR A 268 25.64 18.52 -4.67
C THR A 268 25.55 19.83 -5.44
N ASN A 269 24.35 20.35 -5.68
CA ASN A 269 24.18 21.60 -6.41
C ASN A 269 24.67 22.83 -5.60
N SER A 270 24.98 23.91 -6.31
CA SER A 270 25.52 25.15 -5.73
C SER A 270 24.46 26.19 -5.33
N PHE A 271 23.17 25.87 -5.44
CA PHE A 271 22.08 26.85 -5.31
C PHE A 271 21.23 26.63 -4.06
N VAL A 272 20.61 25.46 -3.93
CA VAL A 272 19.69 25.10 -2.83
C VAL A 272 19.86 23.63 -2.49
N THR A 273 20.25 23.33 -1.24
CA THR A 273 20.40 21.95 -0.75
C THR A 273 19.45 21.70 0.42
N PRO A 274 18.53 20.72 0.34
CA PRO A 274 17.69 20.34 1.48
C PRO A 274 18.53 19.75 2.61
N VAL A 275 18.27 20.21 3.83
CA VAL A 275 18.92 19.70 5.05
C VAL A 275 17.92 18.94 5.89
N VAL A 276 18.24 17.68 6.19
CA VAL A 276 17.40 16.81 7.00
C VAL A 276 17.89 16.84 8.44
N VAL A 277 16.98 17.15 9.36
CA VAL A 277 17.27 17.22 10.80
C VAL A 277 16.76 15.97 11.51
N TYR A 278 17.69 15.28 12.16
CA TYR A 278 17.45 14.10 12.99
C TYR A 278 17.70 14.40 14.46
N GLY A 279 17.07 13.63 15.33
CA GLY A 279 17.26 13.70 16.77
C GLY A 279 18.41 12.83 17.27
N ALA A 280 18.25 12.30 18.48
CA ALA A 280 19.21 11.37 19.09
C ALA A 280 19.25 10.01 18.39
N THR A 281 18.17 9.62 17.70
CA THR A 281 18.05 8.36 16.97
C THR A 281 17.63 8.55 15.51
N ALA A 282 17.85 7.55 14.65
CA ALA A 282 17.43 7.58 13.24
C ALA A 282 15.90 7.55 13.03
N SER A 283 15.16 7.19 14.08
CA SER A 283 13.69 7.26 14.11
C SER A 283 13.16 8.67 14.33
N GLU A 284 13.92 9.54 14.99
CA GLU A 284 13.54 10.93 15.29
C GLU A 284 13.85 11.82 14.08
N ARG A 285 12.84 12.08 13.25
CA ARG A 285 12.95 12.93 12.05
C ARG A 285 12.04 14.13 12.19
N ALA A 286 12.61 15.32 12.06
CA ALA A 286 11.88 16.57 12.20
C ALA A 286 10.66 16.65 11.29
N GLY A 287 10.77 16.23 10.03
CA GLY A 287 9.66 16.29 9.06
C GLY A 287 8.58 15.22 9.21
N VAL A 288 8.69 14.26 10.14
CA VAL A 288 7.74 13.13 10.25
C VAL A 288 7.32 12.82 11.68
N SER A 289 8.26 12.65 12.59
CA SER A 289 8.02 12.04 13.91
C SER A 289 8.26 12.98 15.08
N GLU A 290 8.56 14.26 14.80
CA GLU A 290 9.04 15.24 15.77
C GLU A 290 10.39 14.80 16.39
N ILE A 291 11.09 15.72 17.06
CA ILE A 291 12.33 15.40 17.76
C ILE A 291 12.06 15.22 19.25
N LEU A 292 12.49 14.10 19.84
CA LEU A 292 12.25 13.79 21.24
C LEU A 292 13.13 14.66 22.15
N VAL A 293 12.51 15.29 23.15
CA VAL A 293 13.20 15.98 24.25
C VAL A 293 12.90 15.24 25.56
N PRO A 294 13.88 14.54 26.16
CA PRO A 294 13.71 13.75 27.37
C PRO A 294 13.50 14.62 28.63
N SER A 295 13.25 13.98 29.78
CA SER A 295 13.14 14.67 31.09
C SER A 295 14.36 15.51 31.47
N SER A 296 15.55 15.14 31.00
CA SER A 296 16.79 15.90 31.20
C SER A 296 16.83 17.23 30.44
N ARG A 297 15.86 17.48 29.54
CA ARG A 297 15.75 18.69 28.70
C ARG A 297 16.98 18.96 27.81
N ARG A 298 17.79 17.93 27.56
CA ARG A 298 18.90 17.97 26.59
C ARG A 298 18.39 17.52 25.24
N LEU A 299 18.41 18.43 24.28
CA LEU A 299 18.06 18.18 22.90
C LEU A 299 19.32 17.84 22.12
N HIS A 300 19.27 16.77 21.32
CA HIS A 300 20.34 16.39 20.41
C HIS A 300 19.87 16.47 18.97
N LEU A 301 20.63 17.15 18.10
CA LEU A 301 20.33 17.33 16.69
C LEU A 301 21.49 16.84 15.82
N ARG A 302 21.16 16.20 14.69
CA ARG A 302 22.10 15.79 13.64
C ARG A 302 21.60 16.22 12.28
N LEU A 303 22.49 16.72 11.44
CA LEU A 303 22.14 17.31 10.15
C LEU A 303 22.75 16.49 9.02
N PHE A 304 21.90 16.10 8.08
CA PHE A 304 22.27 15.28 6.94
C PHE A 304 21.85 15.94 5.62
N ASP A 305 22.62 15.68 4.57
CA ASP A 305 22.12 15.86 3.21
C ASP A 305 21.13 14.74 2.85
N VAL A 306 20.42 14.90 1.73
CA VAL A 306 19.46 13.88 1.26
C VAL A 306 20.11 12.54 0.89
N LEU A 307 21.43 12.50 0.66
CA LEU A 307 22.20 11.28 0.40
C LEU A 307 22.67 10.57 1.69
N GLY A 308 22.36 11.11 2.87
CA GLY A 308 22.77 10.53 4.15
C GLY A 308 24.18 10.90 4.61
N ARG A 309 24.82 11.89 3.98
CA ARG A 309 26.12 12.41 4.43
C ARG A 309 25.92 13.44 5.53
N ARG A 310 26.73 13.36 6.59
CA ARG A 310 26.69 14.29 7.73
C ARG A 310 27.21 15.68 7.32
N LEU A 311 26.46 16.71 7.68
CA LEU A 311 26.84 18.12 7.48
C LEU A 311 27.44 18.74 8.75
N ASP A 312 27.24 18.10 9.91
CA ASP A 312 27.66 18.57 11.24
C ASP A 312 29.11 19.08 11.35
N PRO A 313 30.14 18.45 10.74
CA PRO A 313 31.53 18.91 10.89
C PRO A 313 31.82 20.28 10.26
N THR A 314 30.91 20.77 9.41
CA THR A 314 31.12 21.97 8.58
C THR A 314 30.13 23.09 8.88
N MET A 315 29.25 22.90 9.88
CA MET A 315 28.12 23.78 10.14
C MET A 315 28.16 24.33 11.57
N LYS A 316 27.71 25.57 11.71
CA LYS A 316 27.33 26.22 12.96
C LYS A 316 25.81 26.21 13.07
N VAL A 317 25.26 25.77 14.20
CA VAL A 317 23.81 25.69 14.43
C VAL A 317 23.45 26.62 15.58
N GLU A 318 22.54 27.56 15.32
CA GLU A 318 22.03 28.52 16.30
C GLU A 318 20.54 28.28 16.53
N ALA A 319 20.11 28.27 17.80
CA ALA A 319 18.72 28.23 18.19
C ALA A 319 18.24 29.65 18.53
N ALA A 320 17.19 30.09 17.84
CA ALA A 320 16.54 31.38 18.08
C ALA A 320 15.57 31.25 19.25
N ALA A 321 14.31 30.88 18.98
CA ALA A 321 13.27 30.84 20.00
C ALA A 321 12.48 29.52 19.97
N LEU A 322 11.87 29.21 21.12
CA LEU A 322 10.96 28.08 21.30
C LEU A 322 9.51 28.59 21.24
N TYR A 323 8.63 27.90 20.52
CA TYR A 323 7.21 28.23 20.38
C TYR A 323 6.34 27.06 20.85
N SER A 324 5.14 27.37 21.34
CA SER A 324 4.10 26.36 21.58
C SER A 324 3.44 25.97 20.25
N ASN A 325 3.13 24.68 20.06
CA ASN A 325 2.39 24.20 18.89
C ASN A 325 0.87 24.07 19.16
N ASP A 326 0.35 24.81 20.15
CA ASP A 326 -1.06 24.76 20.54
C ASP A 326 -1.84 25.90 19.88
N GLU A 327 -2.98 25.63 19.24
CA GLU A 327 -3.75 26.61 18.44
C GLU A 327 -4.22 27.84 19.25
N ALA A 328 -4.27 27.71 20.58
CA ALA A 328 -4.64 28.79 21.50
C ALA A 328 -3.45 29.63 21.99
N ALA A 329 -2.21 29.23 21.70
CA ALA A 329 -1.00 29.90 22.18
C ALA A 329 -0.54 30.97 21.18
N SER A 330 -0.25 32.16 21.72
CA SER A 330 0.29 33.32 20.99
C SER A 330 1.57 32.98 20.21
N SER A 331 1.83 33.70 19.12
CA SER A 331 3.11 33.71 18.38
C SER A 331 4.32 34.21 19.19
N GLU A 332 4.16 34.36 20.50
CA GLU A 332 5.20 34.76 21.43
C GLU A 332 6.10 33.59 21.79
N PRO A 333 7.43 33.81 21.89
CA PRO A 333 8.38 32.78 22.25
C PRO A 333 8.28 32.41 23.75
N ILE A 334 8.44 31.12 24.04
CA ILE A 334 8.58 30.59 25.40
C ILE A 334 10.03 30.77 25.84
N GLY A 335 10.24 31.69 26.79
CA GLY A 335 11.58 32.03 27.28
C GLY A 335 12.27 33.08 26.40
N PRO A 336 13.60 33.09 26.32
CA PRO A 336 14.33 34.11 25.57
C PRO A 336 14.19 33.91 24.06
N SER A 337 14.16 35.03 23.31
CA SER A 337 14.09 35.02 21.84
C SER A 337 15.38 34.57 21.13
N ASN A 338 16.43 34.29 21.90
CA ASN A 338 17.69 33.74 21.42
C ASN A 338 18.26 32.75 22.46
N LEU A 339 18.30 31.47 22.11
CA LEU A 339 18.80 30.38 22.95
C LEU A 339 20.31 30.16 22.78
N GLY A 340 20.87 30.68 21.69
CA GLY A 340 22.30 30.69 21.38
C GLY A 340 22.74 29.52 20.51
N GLU A 341 24.06 29.39 20.37
CA GLU A 341 24.70 28.34 19.58
C GLU A 341 24.64 26.97 20.29
N LEU A 342 24.34 25.92 19.52
CA LEU A 342 24.35 24.55 19.99
C LEU A 342 25.80 24.06 20.09
N LYS A 343 26.13 23.40 21.20
CA LYS A 343 27.48 22.86 21.42
C LYS A 343 27.60 21.53 20.72
N ARG A 344 28.72 21.30 20.03
CA ARG A 344 29.01 19.98 19.48
C ARG A 344 29.45 19.04 20.60
N ASP A 345 28.78 17.90 20.70
CA ASP A 345 29.21 16.78 21.52
C ASP A 345 29.81 15.70 20.61
N ASP A 346 31.14 15.61 20.64
CA ASP A 346 31.90 14.65 19.83
C ASP A 346 31.69 13.20 20.29
N SER A 347 31.17 12.95 21.50
CA SER A 347 30.94 11.59 22.02
C SER A 347 29.75 10.90 21.36
N ILE A 348 28.72 11.67 21.02
CA ILE A 348 27.48 11.22 20.37
C ILE A 348 27.37 11.70 18.91
N ASP A 349 28.38 12.46 18.45
CA ASP A 349 28.44 13.16 17.16
C ASP A 349 27.11 13.85 16.83
N ALA A 350 26.72 14.78 17.71
CA ALA A 350 25.49 15.56 17.60
C ALA A 350 25.66 16.96 18.19
N PHE A 351 24.79 17.88 17.80
CA PHE A 351 24.64 19.19 18.43
C PHE A 351 23.74 19.07 19.66
N GLU A 352 24.22 19.50 20.82
CA GLU A 352 23.48 19.51 22.08
C GLU A 352 23.00 20.92 22.43
N LEU A 353 21.74 21.01 22.85
CA LEU A 353 21.15 22.18 23.49
C LEU A 353 20.51 21.79 24.82
N ASP A 354 20.97 22.40 25.91
CA ASP A 354 20.30 22.29 27.21
C ASP A 354 19.14 23.30 27.27
N LEU A 355 17.94 22.85 26.91
CA LEU A 355 16.74 23.67 26.94
C LEU A 355 16.33 24.01 28.39
N GLY A 356 16.62 23.14 29.34
CA GLY A 356 16.32 23.35 30.76
C GLY A 356 17.08 24.54 31.33
N ALA A 357 18.38 24.64 31.03
CA ALA A 357 19.21 25.76 31.46
C ALA A 357 18.87 27.09 30.75
N LYS A 358 18.38 27.03 29.50
CA LYS A 358 18.12 28.22 28.67
C LYS A 358 16.72 28.80 28.82
N VAL A 359 15.71 27.93 28.93
CA VAL A 359 14.29 28.30 28.97
C VAL A 359 13.70 28.12 30.37
N GLY A 360 14.21 27.17 31.16
CA GLY A 360 13.66 26.79 32.46
C GLY A 360 12.80 25.52 32.40
N ALA A 361 11.86 25.38 33.32
CA ALA A 361 11.00 24.19 33.40
C ALA A 361 9.91 24.21 32.32
N ILE A 362 10.14 23.40 31.27
CA ILE A 362 9.22 23.17 30.16
C ILE A 362 8.34 21.95 30.49
N PRO A 363 7.01 22.09 30.58
CA PRO A 363 6.10 20.94 30.81
C PRO A 363 6.02 20.06 29.57
N ARG A 364 5.51 18.82 29.71
CA ARG A 364 5.31 17.96 28.52
C ARG A 364 4.35 18.59 27.52
N GLY A 365 4.61 18.36 26.25
CA GLY A 365 3.83 18.97 25.18
C GLY A 365 4.56 18.94 23.85
N ARG A 366 3.92 19.52 22.83
CA ARG A 366 4.49 19.72 21.50
C ARG A 366 4.90 21.17 21.33
N TYR A 367 6.12 21.37 20.87
CA TYR A 367 6.74 22.68 20.72
C TYR A 367 7.40 22.79 19.35
N GLU A 368 7.78 24.00 18.95
CA GLU A 368 8.57 24.23 17.74
C GLU A 368 9.82 25.04 18.09
N LEU A 369 10.99 24.54 17.71
CA LEU A 369 12.27 25.25 17.92
C LEU A 369 12.73 25.85 16.59
N GLU A 370 12.88 27.18 16.56
CA GLU A 370 13.49 27.85 15.41
C GLU A 370 15.00 27.67 15.42
N ILE A 371 15.54 27.03 14.39
CA ILE A 371 16.97 26.85 14.17
C ILE A 371 17.46 27.60 12.93
N THR A 372 18.70 28.04 12.97
CA THR A 372 19.43 28.56 11.81
C THR A 372 20.80 27.91 11.71
N THR A 373 21.07 27.30 10.56
CA THR A 373 22.32 26.60 10.25
C THR A 373 23.14 27.42 9.28
N THR A 374 24.40 27.65 9.59
CA THR A 374 25.33 28.41 8.74
C THR A 374 26.61 27.62 8.48
N PRO A 375 27.09 27.52 7.23
CA PRO A 375 28.37 26.87 6.95
C PRO A 375 29.54 27.64 7.59
N THR A 376 30.42 26.93 8.31
CA THR A 376 31.58 27.51 9.01
C THR A 376 32.71 27.87 8.03
N GLN A 377 32.79 27.20 6.89
CA GLN A 377 33.80 27.46 5.85
C GLN A 377 33.21 28.30 4.70
N LYS A 378 33.78 29.49 4.45
CA LYS A 378 33.42 30.39 3.33
C LYS A 378 33.49 29.74 1.93
N ASN A 379 34.20 28.61 1.78
CA ASN A 379 34.43 27.92 0.50
C ASN A 379 33.57 26.65 0.29
N VAL A 380 32.78 26.23 1.28
CA VAL A 380 31.94 25.02 1.19
C VAL A 380 30.54 25.47 0.77
N SER A 381 30.35 25.61 -0.55
CA SER A 381 29.08 25.90 -1.25
C SER A 381 28.34 27.19 -0.86
N LYS A 382 28.15 28.10 -1.82
CA LYS A 382 27.22 29.26 -1.72
C LYS A 382 25.73 28.85 -1.71
N ALA A 383 25.43 27.56 -1.55
CA ALA A 383 24.07 27.04 -1.64
C ALA A 383 23.28 27.44 -0.38
N ILE A 384 22.02 27.81 -0.59
CA ILE A 384 21.05 28.01 0.48
C ILE A 384 20.70 26.64 1.06
N LEU A 385 20.71 26.53 2.39
CA LEU A 385 20.35 25.31 3.12
C LEU A 385 18.85 25.31 3.40
N ALA A 386 18.07 24.75 2.47
CA ALA A 386 16.62 24.69 2.60
C ALA A 386 16.22 23.77 3.76
N GLY A 387 15.43 24.29 4.70
CA GLY A 387 15.09 23.60 5.95
C GLY A 387 16.14 23.72 7.06
N GLY A 388 17.22 24.48 6.83
CA GLY A 388 18.23 24.80 7.84
C GLY A 388 18.21 26.27 8.30
N VAL A 389 17.63 27.20 7.56
CA VAL A 389 17.60 28.63 7.90
C VAL A 389 16.22 29.02 8.44
N LYS A 390 16.14 29.64 9.64
CA LYS A 390 14.89 30.03 10.31
C LYS A 390 13.80 28.95 10.27
N SER A 391 14.22 27.70 10.44
CA SER A 391 13.36 26.54 10.27
C SER A 391 12.79 26.13 11.63
N LYS A 392 11.47 26.02 11.71
CA LYS A 392 10.77 25.60 12.93
C LYS A 392 10.74 24.09 13.01
N ILE A 393 11.57 23.53 13.88
CA ILE A 393 11.69 22.08 14.08
C ILE A 393 10.70 21.64 15.15
N PRO A 394 9.77 20.71 14.85
CA PRO A 394 8.82 20.25 15.84
C PRO A 394 9.50 19.35 16.88
N LEU A 395 9.25 19.67 18.14
CA LEU A 395 9.78 18.99 19.32
C LEU A 395 8.66 18.32 20.11
N ARG A 396 8.94 17.12 20.58
CA ARG A 396 8.09 16.33 21.48
C ARG A 396 8.75 16.26 22.84
N VAL A 397 8.31 17.10 23.77
CA VAL A 397 8.85 17.13 25.13
C VAL A 397 8.10 16.13 25.99
N VAL A 398 8.83 15.14 26.51
CA VAL A 398 8.28 14.10 27.38
C VAL A 398 8.64 14.37 28.84
N SER A 399 7.86 13.81 29.75
CA SER A 399 8.12 13.84 31.18
C SER A 399 7.55 12.60 31.87
N PRO A 400 8.04 12.26 33.08
CA PRO A 400 7.42 11.23 33.88
C PRO A 400 6.10 11.75 34.45
N LEU A 401 5.09 10.88 34.49
CA LEU A 401 3.82 11.18 35.15
C LEU A 401 3.89 10.85 36.64
N LYS A 402 3.24 11.67 37.46
CA LYS A 402 3.01 11.41 38.88
C LYS A 402 1.53 11.11 39.10
N VAL A 403 1.25 10.09 39.88
CA VAL A 403 -0.12 9.76 40.31
C VAL A 403 -0.29 10.29 41.73
N ASP A 404 -1.19 11.24 41.92
CA ASP A 404 -1.50 11.84 43.21
C ASP A 404 -2.97 11.59 43.60
N LYS A 405 -3.29 11.71 44.90
CA LYS A 405 -4.64 11.57 45.45
C LYS A 405 -5.36 10.30 44.98
N ALA A 406 -4.65 9.18 44.93
CA ALA A 406 -5.25 7.90 44.57
C ALA A 406 -6.05 7.34 45.75
N HIS A 407 -7.29 6.93 45.50
CA HIS A 407 -8.21 6.37 46.49
C HIS A 407 -8.97 5.20 45.89
N VAL A 408 -9.01 4.07 46.63
CA VAL A 408 -9.88 2.95 46.33
C VAL A 408 -11.04 2.93 47.33
N LYS A 409 -12.25 2.89 46.79
CA LYS A 409 -13.50 2.91 47.56
C LYS A 409 -14.40 1.76 47.14
N MET A 410 -14.86 0.97 48.09
CA MET A 410 -15.85 -0.07 47.89
C MET A 410 -17.09 0.27 48.71
N SER A 411 -18.27 0.23 48.09
CA SER A 411 -19.54 0.56 48.73
C SER A 411 -20.64 -0.38 48.30
N ASP A 412 -21.51 -0.71 49.24
CA ASP A 412 -22.80 -1.37 48.99
C ASP A 412 -23.92 -0.31 48.90
N PRO A 413 -25.16 -0.69 48.54
CA PRO A 413 -26.27 0.26 48.43
C PRO A 413 -26.57 1.03 49.73
N THR A 414 -26.12 0.50 50.88
CA THR A 414 -26.44 1.03 52.21
C THR A 414 -25.24 1.66 52.94
N LYS A 415 -24.00 1.28 52.65
CA LYS A 415 -22.81 1.77 53.36
C LYS A 415 -21.52 1.68 52.52
N THR A 416 -20.55 2.54 52.83
CA THR A 416 -19.16 2.40 52.35
C THR A 416 -18.47 1.32 53.17
N LEU A 417 -17.90 0.31 52.51
CA LEU A 417 -17.19 -0.81 53.13
C LEU A 417 -15.69 -0.55 53.25
N VAL A 418 -15.08 0.01 52.19
CA VAL A 418 -13.65 0.32 52.11
C VAL A 418 -13.49 1.75 51.59
N ASP A 419 -12.61 2.51 52.21
CA ASP A 419 -12.14 3.81 51.73
C ASP A 419 -10.68 3.95 52.15
N SER A 420 -9.77 3.73 51.19
CA SER A 420 -8.33 3.65 51.47
C SER A 420 -7.53 4.50 50.49
N PRO A 421 -6.67 5.41 50.97
CA PRO A 421 -5.73 6.13 50.11
C PRO A 421 -4.63 5.18 49.65
N LEU A 422 -4.18 5.39 48.42
CA LEU A 422 -3.11 4.63 47.78
C LEU A 422 -2.00 5.59 47.33
N ALA A 423 -0.76 5.14 47.44
CA ALA A 423 0.43 5.87 47.02
C ALA A 423 1.16 5.14 45.89
N PHE A 424 1.49 5.86 44.83
CA PHE A 424 2.35 5.36 43.76
C PHE A 424 3.73 6.05 43.85
N PRO A 425 4.85 5.32 43.65
CA PRO A 425 4.96 3.90 43.31
C PRO A 425 4.96 2.96 44.54
N GLY A 426 4.52 1.72 44.34
CA GLY A 426 4.84 0.60 45.23
C GLY A 426 3.80 0.24 46.32
N SER A 427 2.78 1.06 46.57
CA SER A 427 1.65 0.61 47.40
C SER A 427 0.54 -0.01 46.55
N ARG A 428 -0.07 -1.07 47.08
CA ARG A 428 -1.30 -1.67 46.59
C ARG A 428 -2.20 -1.90 47.79
N TYR A 429 -3.49 -2.07 47.55
CA TYR A 429 -4.39 -2.53 48.60
C TYR A 429 -4.02 -3.97 48.99
N SER A 430 -3.69 -4.19 50.27
CA SER A 430 -3.05 -5.44 50.73
C SER A 430 -4.00 -6.63 50.81
N GLU A 431 -5.30 -6.39 51.01
CA GLU A 431 -6.32 -7.43 51.15
C GLU A 431 -7.07 -7.63 49.83
N VAL A 432 -7.74 -8.77 49.66
CA VAL A 432 -8.56 -9.03 48.47
C VAL A 432 -9.92 -8.35 48.63
N LEU A 433 -10.27 -7.47 47.69
CA LEU A 433 -11.56 -6.77 47.68
C LEU A 433 -12.67 -7.71 47.23
N GLN A 434 -13.52 -8.11 48.16
CA GLN A 434 -14.66 -9.01 47.92
C GLN A 434 -15.86 -8.23 47.37
N LEU A 435 -16.14 -8.39 46.07
CA LEU A 435 -17.25 -7.73 45.38
C LEU A 435 -18.43 -8.71 45.22
N HIS A 436 -19.55 -8.39 45.88
CA HIS A 436 -20.80 -9.15 45.81
C HIS A 436 -21.88 -8.40 45.03
N HIS A 437 -23.03 -9.05 44.84
CA HIS A 437 -24.20 -8.44 44.17
C HIS A 437 -24.61 -7.14 44.85
N GLY A 438 -24.82 -6.07 44.07
CA GLY A 438 -25.10 -4.72 44.56
C GLY A 438 -23.87 -3.90 45.01
N SER A 439 -22.68 -4.50 45.12
CA SER A 439 -21.46 -3.79 45.47
C SER A 439 -20.93 -2.95 44.29
N ARG A 440 -20.32 -1.81 44.63
CA ARG A 440 -19.67 -0.89 43.69
C ARG A 440 -18.25 -0.62 44.13
N LEU A 441 -17.30 -0.85 43.23
CA LEU A 441 -15.90 -0.48 43.39
C LEU A 441 -15.64 0.82 42.63
N ARG A 442 -14.95 1.76 43.25
CA ARG A 442 -14.56 3.04 42.65
C ARG A 442 -13.08 3.31 42.91
N LEU A 443 -12.34 3.59 41.85
CA LEU A 443 -10.96 4.05 41.91
C LEU A 443 -10.91 5.49 41.40
N THR A 444 -10.31 6.39 42.18
CA THR A 444 -10.07 7.78 41.76
C THR A 444 -8.62 8.17 41.95
N PHE A 445 -8.05 8.95 41.02
CA PHE A 445 -6.68 9.48 41.12
C PHE A 445 -6.52 10.72 40.23
N VAL A 446 -5.48 11.53 40.49
CA VAL A 446 -5.10 12.69 39.69
C VAL A 446 -3.74 12.41 39.03
N LEU A 447 -3.60 12.80 37.77
CA LEU A 447 -2.35 12.70 37.04
C LEU A 447 -1.70 14.07 36.94
N GLU A 448 -0.52 14.21 37.53
CA GLU A 448 0.27 15.43 37.51
C GLU A 448 1.52 15.26 36.64
N ASP A 449 2.01 16.38 36.11
CA ASP A 449 3.28 16.38 35.40
C ASP A 449 4.45 16.31 36.38
N GLY A 450 5.45 15.48 36.07
CA GLY A 450 6.65 15.36 36.90
C GLY A 450 7.47 16.64 36.97
N VAL A 451 7.31 17.52 35.98
CA VAL A 451 7.95 18.84 35.86
C VAL A 451 6.88 19.93 35.97
N ALA A 452 6.97 20.78 36.99
CA ALA A 452 6.08 21.92 37.14
C ALA A 452 6.39 22.99 36.08
N ALA A 453 5.36 23.63 35.51
CA ALA A 453 5.56 24.72 34.56
C ALA A 453 6.22 25.92 35.24
N ALA A 454 7.34 26.43 34.69
CA ALA A 454 8.04 27.59 35.24
C ALA A 454 7.36 28.94 34.91
N SER A 455 6.49 28.95 33.89
CA SER A 455 5.95 30.16 33.28
C SER A 455 4.48 29.95 32.89
N THR A 456 3.66 30.99 33.04
CA THR A 456 2.25 31.02 32.63
C THR A 456 2.06 31.05 31.10
N LEU A 457 3.13 31.25 30.34
CA LEU A 457 3.13 31.23 28.87
C LEU A 457 3.28 29.82 28.30
N ALA A 458 3.76 28.85 29.10
CA ALA A 458 3.77 27.45 28.69
C ALA A 458 2.34 26.89 28.84
N PRO A 459 1.80 26.20 27.82
CA PRO A 459 0.47 25.61 27.92
C PRO A 459 0.43 24.58 29.05
N PRO A 460 -0.73 24.39 29.70
CA PRO A 460 -0.89 23.30 30.65
C PRO A 460 -0.64 21.96 29.93
N PRO A 461 0.05 21.00 30.58
CA PRO A 461 0.40 19.75 29.93
C PRO A 461 -0.88 18.99 29.54
N PRO A 462 -0.96 18.47 28.30
CA PRO A 462 -2.16 17.77 27.85
C PRO A 462 -2.40 16.51 28.71
N PRO A 463 -3.67 16.16 28.96
CA PRO A 463 -3.99 14.89 29.58
C PRO A 463 -3.58 13.74 28.64
N PRO A 464 -3.17 12.58 29.18
CA PRO A 464 -2.88 11.42 28.35
C PRO A 464 -4.11 11.03 27.52
N GLN A 465 -3.87 10.58 26.28
CA GLN A 465 -4.92 10.24 25.30
C GLN A 465 -5.97 9.28 25.89
N GLN A 466 -5.53 8.19 26.53
CA GLN A 466 -6.41 7.23 27.20
C GLN A 466 -5.71 6.67 28.45
N VAL A 467 -6.52 6.39 29.48
CA VAL A 467 -6.09 5.74 30.72
C VAL A 467 -6.94 4.50 30.90
N PHE A 468 -6.30 3.34 30.98
CA PHE A 468 -6.99 2.06 31.04
C PHE A 468 -6.88 1.43 32.42
N ILE A 469 -7.91 0.67 32.76
CA ILE A 469 -7.93 -0.21 33.93
C ILE A 469 -8.24 -1.61 33.44
N GLN A 470 -7.31 -2.51 33.68
CA GLN A 470 -7.41 -3.91 33.27
C GLN A 470 -7.69 -4.77 34.50
N LEU A 471 -8.68 -5.64 34.41
CA LEU A 471 -8.95 -6.69 35.38
C LEU A 471 -8.62 -8.03 34.74
N THR A 472 -7.62 -8.72 35.26
CA THR A 472 -7.12 -9.99 34.70
C THR A 472 -7.40 -11.14 35.66
N HIS A 473 -8.16 -12.14 35.21
CA HIS A 473 -8.51 -13.31 36.00
C HIS A 473 -7.27 -14.18 36.26
N GLY A 474 -7.05 -14.57 37.52
CA GLY A 474 -5.85 -15.31 37.92
C GLY A 474 -5.70 -16.69 37.27
N THR A 475 -6.80 -17.41 37.03
CA THR A 475 -6.78 -18.79 36.54
C THR A 475 -6.91 -18.90 35.02
N THR A 476 -7.81 -18.11 34.42
CA THR A 476 -8.08 -18.17 32.97
C THR A 476 -7.23 -17.19 32.17
N HIS A 477 -6.53 -16.27 32.84
CA HIS A 477 -5.81 -15.15 32.24
C HIS A 477 -6.70 -14.25 31.35
N GLN A 478 -8.02 -14.35 31.49
CA GLN A 478 -8.96 -13.49 30.80
C GLN A 478 -8.83 -12.07 31.34
N SER A 479 -8.60 -11.10 30.45
CA SER A 479 -8.50 -9.69 30.83
C SER A 479 -9.65 -8.85 30.27
N VAL A 480 -10.27 -8.04 31.12
CA VAL A 480 -11.31 -7.07 30.75
C VAL A 480 -10.76 -5.67 30.96
N THR A 481 -10.84 -4.81 29.93
CA THR A 481 -10.28 -3.45 29.97
C THR A 481 -11.38 -2.39 29.99
N TYR A 482 -11.27 -1.45 30.93
CA TYR A 482 -12.12 -0.27 31.04
C TYR A 482 -11.32 1.01 30.83
N ILE A 483 -12.02 2.09 30.45
CA ILE A 483 -11.43 3.42 30.31
C ILE A 483 -11.75 4.24 31.56
N ALA A 484 -10.73 4.80 32.21
CA ALA A 484 -10.91 5.76 33.30
C ALA A 484 -11.29 7.13 32.73
N ARG A 485 -12.42 7.68 33.18
CA ARG A 485 -12.90 8.97 32.68
C ARG A 485 -12.30 10.12 33.49
N ARG A 486 -11.75 11.11 32.79
CA ARG A 486 -11.28 12.36 33.41
C ARG A 486 -12.46 13.31 33.65
N SER A 487 -12.57 13.84 34.86
CA SER A 487 -13.51 14.92 35.20
C SER A 487 -13.07 16.22 34.54
N THR A 488 -14.01 16.95 33.93
CA THR A 488 -13.76 18.26 33.32
C THR A 488 -13.64 19.39 34.34
N VAL A 489 -14.07 19.17 35.58
CA VAL A 489 -14.07 20.18 36.66
C VAL A 489 -12.74 20.17 37.41
N ASP A 490 -12.34 19.00 37.92
CA ASP A 490 -11.18 18.87 38.83
C ASP A 490 -10.02 18.06 38.22
N GLY A 491 -10.13 17.61 36.96
CA GLY A 491 -9.12 16.81 36.29
C GLY A 491 -8.91 15.39 36.86
N THR A 492 -9.72 14.98 37.84
CA THR A 492 -9.65 13.67 38.51
C THR A 492 -10.11 12.56 37.57
N TYR A 493 -9.32 11.50 37.46
CA TYR A 493 -9.71 10.27 36.78
C TYR A 493 -10.53 9.41 37.73
N ALA A 494 -11.66 8.90 37.23
CA ALA A 494 -12.53 8.02 37.99
C ALA A 494 -12.90 6.78 37.16
N PHE A 495 -12.88 5.65 37.86
CA PHE A 495 -13.40 4.38 37.39
C PHE A 495 -14.38 3.84 38.42
N THR A 496 -15.51 3.34 37.94
CA THR A 496 -16.53 2.73 38.78
C THR A 496 -16.94 1.42 38.14
N LEU A 497 -16.75 0.32 38.86
CA LEU A 497 -17.24 -1.00 38.53
C LEU A 497 -18.46 -1.30 39.40
N SER A 498 -19.61 -1.48 38.76
CA SER A 498 -20.82 -2.00 39.42
C SER A 498 -21.02 -3.43 38.96
N LEU A 499 -21.00 -4.39 39.88
CA LEU A 499 -20.98 -5.81 39.54
C LEU A 499 -22.19 -6.19 38.66
N ASP A 500 -23.38 -5.78 39.06
CA ASP A 500 -24.65 -6.09 38.38
C ASP A 500 -24.73 -5.52 36.95
N ALA A 501 -24.07 -4.39 36.70
CA ALA A 501 -24.06 -3.76 35.38
C ALA A 501 -22.94 -4.26 34.47
N SER A 502 -21.98 -5.01 35.02
CA SER A 502 -20.78 -5.46 34.31
C SER A 502 -20.71 -6.97 34.15
N VAL A 503 -21.70 -7.74 34.63
CA VAL A 503 -21.75 -9.21 34.54
C VAL A 503 -21.47 -9.71 33.12
N GLU A 504 -22.10 -9.10 32.11
CA GLU A 504 -21.89 -9.45 30.70
C GLU A 504 -20.46 -9.19 30.22
N ASP A 505 -19.75 -8.22 30.79
CA ASP A 505 -18.37 -7.89 30.40
C ASP A 505 -17.37 -9.00 30.80
N PHE A 506 -17.68 -9.74 31.86
CA PHE A 506 -16.84 -10.80 32.43
C PHE A 506 -17.29 -12.21 32.02
N ASP A 507 -18.25 -12.36 31.10
CA ASP A 507 -18.80 -13.66 30.69
C ASP A 507 -19.27 -14.52 31.88
N HIS A 508 -19.76 -13.88 32.96
CA HIS A 508 -20.18 -14.53 34.21
C HIS A 508 -19.08 -15.33 34.94
N VAL A 509 -17.80 -15.13 34.62
CA VAL A 509 -16.68 -15.86 35.24
C VAL A 509 -16.36 -15.25 36.60
N SER A 510 -16.72 -15.98 37.67
CA SER A 510 -16.41 -15.58 39.05
C SER A 510 -15.00 -16.02 39.46
N GLY A 511 -14.35 -15.23 40.31
CA GLY A 511 -13.02 -15.53 40.84
C GLY A 511 -12.19 -14.27 41.10
N VAL A 512 -10.91 -14.48 41.40
CA VAL A 512 -9.97 -13.39 41.74
C VAL A 512 -9.38 -12.77 40.47
N TYR A 513 -9.54 -11.46 40.35
CA TYR A 513 -9.00 -10.62 39.29
C TYR A 513 -7.95 -9.67 39.83
N THR A 514 -6.80 -9.59 39.16
CA THR A 514 -5.79 -8.58 39.40
C THR A 514 -6.20 -7.28 38.69
N MET A 515 -6.34 -6.18 39.45
CA MET A 515 -6.70 -4.87 38.91
C MET A 515 -5.45 -4.01 38.70
N GLU A 516 -5.18 -3.67 37.44
CA GLU A 516 -4.03 -2.87 37.03
C GLU A 516 -4.46 -1.58 36.33
N VAL A 517 -3.77 -0.48 36.63
CA VAL A 517 -3.91 0.79 35.91
C VAL A 517 -2.80 0.88 34.88
N LEU A 518 -3.17 1.11 33.63
CA LEU A 518 -2.26 1.28 32.50
C LEU A 518 -2.35 2.71 31.96
N ILE A 519 -1.25 3.45 32.02
CA ILE A 519 -1.16 4.81 31.51
C ILE A 519 0.06 4.89 30.59
N GLY A 520 -0.17 5.24 29.32
CA GLY A 520 0.88 5.46 28.34
C GLY A 520 0.40 6.41 27.26
N ASP A 521 1.28 7.30 26.82
CA ASP A 521 1.04 8.24 25.72
C ASP A 521 2.39 8.61 25.08
N ALA A 522 2.37 9.15 23.87
CA ALA A 522 3.54 9.67 23.16
C ALA A 522 4.27 10.80 23.93
N LEU A 523 3.60 11.48 24.85
CA LEU A 523 4.18 12.54 25.70
C LEU A 523 4.64 12.04 27.08
N VAL A 524 4.44 10.75 27.38
CA VAL A 524 4.81 10.14 28.66
C VAL A 524 6.13 9.40 28.49
N GLU A 525 7.13 9.75 29.29
CA GLU A 525 8.47 9.17 29.18
C GLU A 525 8.53 7.72 29.63
N SER A 526 7.88 7.41 30.76
CA SER A 526 7.82 6.06 31.33
C SER A 526 6.36 5.63 31.48
N PRO A 527 5.90 4.60 30.74
CA PRO A 527 4.53 4.11 30.88
C PRO A 527 4.33 3.55 32.30
N ILE A 528 3.17 3.82 32.87
CA ILE A 528 2.80 3.35 34.21
C ILE A 528 1.95 2.09 34.07
N VAL A 529 2.44 1.01 34.67
CA VAL A 529 1.68 -0.23 34.92
C VAL A 529 1.65 -0.39 36.43
N TRP A 530 0.48 -0.20 37.03
CA TRP A 530 0.33 -0.20 38.48
C TRP A 530 -0.71 -1.23 38.92
N HIS A 531 -0.24 -2.28 39.62
CA HIS A 531 -1.13 -3.21 40.34
C HIS A 531 -1.73 -2.51 41.56
N VAL A 532 -3.03 -2.22 41.49
CA VAL A 532 -3.74 -1.43 42.50
C VAL A 532 -4.32 -2.31 43.60
N ALA A 533 -4.98 -3.41 43.24
CA ALA A 533 -5.61 -4.34 44.18
C ALA A 533 -5.91 -5.69 43.51
N ASP A 534 -6.12 -6.72 44.32
CA ASP A 534 -6.77 -7.96 43.89
C ASP A 534 -8.25 -7.91 44.27
N VAL A 535 -9.12 -8.24 43.31
CA VAL A 535 -10.58 -8.08 43.41
C VAL A 535 -11.24 -9.43 43.14
N ASP A 536 -11.98 -9.94 44.11
CA ASP A 536 -12.71 -11.20 43.98
C ASP A 536 -14.16 -10.92 43.57
N LEU A 537 -14.49 -11.28 42.32
CA LEU A 537 -15.78 -11.01 41.71
C LEU A 537 -16.70 -12.23 41.85
N HIS A 538 -17.81 -12.08 42.56
CA HIS A 538 -18.81 -13.13 42.75
C HIS A 538 -20.09 -12.84 41.99
N PHE A 539 -20.23 -13.41 40.79
CA PHE A 539 -21.44 -13.31 39.98
C PHE A 539 -22.48 -14.35 40.44
N PRO A 540 -23.78 -14.01 40.45
CA PRO A 540 -24.82 -15.00 40.69
C PRO A 540 -24.78 -16.05 39.57
N LEU A 541 -24.78 -17.33 39.94
CA LEU A 541 -24.95 -18.43 39.02
C LEU A 541 -26.38 -18.38 38.46
N ASN A 542 -26.54 -18.04 37.19
CA ASN A 542 -27.82 -18.24 36.51
C ASN A 542 -27.98 -19.74 36.24
N GLU A 543 -28.94 -20.39 36.92
CA GLU A 543 -29.30 -21.79 36.66
C GLU A 543 -29.79 -22.02 35.22
N ASP A 544 -30.18 -20.97 34.50
CA ASP A 544 -30.58 -21.03 33.09
C ASP A 544 -29.42 -21.42 32.13
N PHE A 545 -28.16 -21.36 32.58
CA PHE A 545 -27.01 -21.87 31.82
C PHE A 545 -26.56 -23.29 32.24
N LEU A 546 -27.23 -23.89 33.24
CA LEU A 546 -27.08 -25.30 33.62
C LEU A 546 -28.03 -26.22 32.84
N VAL A 547 -28.45 -25.82 31.63
CA VAL A 547 -29.10 -26.75 30.70
C VAL A 547 -28.03 -27.72 30.20
N PRO A 548 -28.19 -29.05 30.38
CA PRO A 548 -27.32 -30.02 29.74
C PRO A 548 -27.35 -29.77 28.24
N SER A 549 -26.17 -29.67 27.62
CA SER A 549 -25.96 -29.34 26.21
C SER A 549 -26.52 -30.41 25.25
N SER A 550 -27.85 -30.58 25.18
CA SER A 550 -28.53 -31.50 24.27
C SER A 550 -29.46 -30.81 23.27
N GLN A 551 -29.38 -29.48 23.15
CA GLN A 551 -29.94 -28.77 22.00
C GLN A 551 -28.85 -27.94 21.35
N PRO A 552 -28.51 -28.18 20.06
CA PRO A 552 -27.74 -27.21 19.32
C PRO A 552 -28.66 -26.02 19.12
N ALA A 553 -28.45 -24.95 19.91
CA ALA A 553 -28.83 -23.64 19.46
C ALA A 553 -28.16 -23.48 18.10
N SER A 554 -28.95 -23.41 17.03
CA SER A 554 -28.46 -22.94 15.75
C SER A 554 -28.12 -21.47 15.92
N GLU A 555 -26.97 -21.20 16.54
CA GLU A 555 -26.36 -19.89 16.52
C GLU A 555 -25.94 -19.64 15.07
N ASP A 556 -26.73 -18.80 14.41
CA ASP A 556 -26.44 -18.28 13.09
C ASP A 556 -24.97 -17.84 13.03
N VAL A 557 -24.23 -18.41 12.07
CA VAL A 557 -22.84 -18.02 11.76
C VAL A 557 -22.75 -16.52 11.42
N ALA A 558 -23.88 -15.89 11.06
CA ALA A 558 -24.00 -14.45 10.86
C ALA A 558 -23.97 -13.59 12.14
N ARG A 559 -24.10 -14.16 13.36
CA ARG A 559 -23.90 -13.43 14.62
C ARG A 559 -22.45 -13.41 15.11
N LEU A 560 -21.59 -14.28 14.57
CA LEU A 560 -20.14 -14.28 14.87
C LEU A 560 -19.41 -13.02 14.36
N THR A 561 -20.05 -12.20 13.53
CA THR A 561 -19.48 -10.92 13.06
C THR A 561 -19.76 -9.75 13.99
N VAL A 562 -20.62 -9.91 15.01
CA VAL A 562 -20.81 -8.90 16.05
C VAL A 562 -20.13 -9.39 17.31
N ALA A 563 -18.91 -8.90 17.58
CA ALA A 563 -18.23 -9.17 18.83
C ALA A 563 -19.18 -8.92 20.01
N SER A 564 -19.33 -9.91 20.90
CA SER A 564 -20.12 -9.79 22.13
C SER A 564 -19.65 -8.57 22.94
N THR A 565 -20.48 -8.07 23.86
CA THR A 565 -20.13 -6.93 24.72
C THR A 565 -18.80 -7.17 25.44
N SER A 566 -18.57 -8.39 25.94
CA SER A 566 -17.31 -8.87 26.50
C SER A 566 -16.21 -9.07 25.45
N GLY A 567 -16.52 -9.47 24.23
CA GLY A 567 -15.57 -9.56 23.10
C GLY A 567 -14.99 -8.20 22.68
N ARG A 568 -15.74 -7.10 22.86
CA ARG A 568 -15.28 -5.74 22.55
C ARG A 568 -14.36 -5.12 23.61
N LYS A 569 -14.45 -5.56 24.87
CA LYS A 569 -13.63 -5.06 26.00
C LYS A 569 -12.43 -5.94 26.33
N ARG A 570 -12.34 -7.14 25.74
CA ARG A 570 -11.12 -7.94 25.72
C ARG A 570 -10.10 -7.29 24.80
N ALA A 571 -8.85 -7.21 25.24
CA ALA A 571 -7.74 -6.87 24.36
C ALA A 571 -7.68 -7.94 23.26
N VAL A 572 -8.24 -7.63 22.10
CA VAL A 572 -8.10 -8.47 20.91
C VAL A 572 -6.64 -8.35 20.49
N HIS A 573 -5.81 -9.28 20.97
CA HIS A 573 -4.71 -9.72 20.12
C HIS A 573 -5.37 -10.11 18.80
N PRO A 574 -4.98 -9.55 17.63
CA PRO A 574 -5.43 -10.09 16.37
C PRO A 574 -4.67 -11.40 16.18
N LEU A 575 -5.03 -12.43 16.95
CA LEU A 575 -4.76 -13.79 16.54
C LEU A 575 -5.74 -14.06 15.41
N ILE A 576 -5.27 -13.72 14.21
CA ILE A 576 -5.69 -14.39 12.98
C ILE A 576 -5.56 -15.88 13.30
N GLY A 577 -6.69 -16.51 13.62
CA GLY A 577 -6.84 -17.94 13.82
C GLY A 577 -6.05 -18.52 14.99
N ASP A 578 -6.54 -18.35 16.21
CA ASP A 578 -6.44 -19.47 17.15
C ASP A 578 -7.30 -20.60 16.58
N VAL A 579 -6.62 -21.55 15.94
CA VAL A 579 -7.16 -22.84 15.59
C VAL A 579 -7.81 -23.41 16.86
N PRO A 580 -9.06 -23.93 16.81
CA PRO A 580 -9.66 -24.55 17.98
C PRO A 580 -8.70 -25.61 18.54
N SER A 581 -8.27 -25.47 19.80
CA SER A 581 -7.30 -26.38 20.43
C SER A 581 -7.86 -27.77 20.70
N THR A 582 -9.12 -28.01 20.33
CA THR A 582 -9.77 -29.31 20.42
C THR A 582 -10.38 -29.67 19.06
N THR A 583 -10.15 -30.93 18.67
CA THR A 583 -10.74 -31.49 17.46
C THR A 583 -12.25 -31.38 17.58
N LYS A 584 -12.90 -30.62 16.68
CA LYS A 584 -14.36 -30.63 16.58
C LYS A 584 -14.83 -32.08 16.39
N PRO A 585 -16.00 -32.47 16.92
CA PRO A 585 -16.51 -33.82 16.72
C PRO A 585 -16.56 -34.16 15.22
N LEU A 586 -16.20 -35.39 14.88
CA LEU A 586 -16.23 -35.87 13.50
C LEU A 586 -17.65 -35.74 12.95
N LEU A 587 -17.81 -34.92 11.91
CA LEU A 587 -19.05 -34.81 11.15
C LEU A 587 -19.07 -35.94 10.12
N GLU A 588 -19.84 -37.00 10.37
CA GLU A 588 -20.11 -38.02 9.35
C GLU A 588 -21.27 -37.55 8.46
N HIS A 589 -21.04 -37.45 7.15
CA HIS A 589 -22.10 -37.09 6.21
C HIS A 589 -23.07 -38.26 6.07
N THR A 590 -24.27 -38.11 6.63
CA THR A 590 -25.36 -39.08 6.43
C THR A 590 -25.93 -38.92 5.02
N PHE A 591 -25.47 -39.77 4.10
CA PHE A 591 -26.06 -39.85 2.76
C PHE A 591 -27.53 -40.25 2.86
N ARG A 592 -28.38 -39.71 1.96
CA ARG A 592 -29.74 -40.22 1.79
C ARG A 592 -29.67 -41.71 1.45
N THR A 593 -30.47 -42.53 2.13
CA THR A 593 -30.58 -43.96 1.82
C THR A 593 -31.08 -44.13 0.38
N PRO A 594 -30.44 -44.96 -0.45
CA PRO A 594 -30.94 -45.25 -1.79
C PRO A 594 -32.38 -45.76 -1.72
N GLU A 595 -33.24 -45.27 -2.61
CA GLU A 595 -34.61 -45.80 -2.71
C GLU A 595 -34.57 -47.31 -3.04
N PRO A 596 -35.38 -48.14 -2.37
CA PRO A 596 -35.40 -49.58 -2.60
C PRO A 596 -35.91 -49.87 -4.02
N ARG A 597 -35.14 -50.66 -4.78
CA ARG A 597 -35.57 -51.15 -6.10
C ARG A 597 -36.46 -52.39 -5.94
N PRO A 598 -37.48 -52.58 -6.80
CA PRO A 598 -38.28 -53.80 -6.80
C PRO A 598 -37.40 -55.02 -7.12
N SER A 599 -37.84 -56.21 -6.68
CA SER A 599 -37.11 -57.46 -6.94
C SER A 599 -37.02 -57.76 -8.44
N ASP A 600 -35.90 -58.32 -8.87
CA ASP A 600 -35.64 -58.73 -10.27
C ASP A 600 -36.74 -59.65 -10.83
N LEU A 601 -37.32 -60.53 -10.00
CA LEU A 601 -38.40 -61.43 -10.42
C LEU A 601 -39.62 -60.66 -10.95
N VAL A 602 -40.05 -59.61 -10.24
CA VAL A 602 -41.17 -58.77 -10.64
C VAL A 602 -40.82 -58.04 -11.93
N ALA A 603 -39.62 -57.47 -12.04
CA ALA A 603 -39.17 -56.76 -13.23
C ALA A 603 -39.13 -57.67 -14.48
N PHE A 604 -38.58 -58.89 -14.37
CA PHE A 604 -38.53 -59.85 -15.48
C PHE A 604 -39.92 -60.37 -15.87
N THR A 605 -40.81 -60.59 -14.90
CA THR A 605 -42.18 -61.03 -15.17
C THR A 605 -42.93 -60.00 -16.01
N PHE A 606 -42.89 -58.72 -15.61
CA PHE A 606 -43.53 -57.65 -16.38
C PHE A 606 -42.85 -57.41 -17.73
N THR A 607 -41.54 -57.57 -17.84
CA THR A 607 -40.84 -57.50 -19.14
C THR A 607 -41.34 -58.59 -20.10
N GLY A 608 -41.51 -59.82 -19.61
CA GLY A 608 -42.09 -60.91 -20.39
C GLY A 608 -43.54 -60.63 -20.83
N LEU A 609 -44.37 -60.10 -19.92
CA LEU A 609 -45.73 -59.68 -20.23
C LEU A 609 -45.76 -58.55 -21.30
N CYS A 610 -44.83 -57.59 -21.26
CA CYS A 610 -44.71 -56.55 -22.28
C CYS A 610 -44.28 -57.11 -23.65
N CYS A 611 -43.51 -58.21 -23.70
CA CYS A 611 -43.12 -58.85 -24.95
C CYS A 611 -44.22 -59.76 -25.53
N ALA A 612 -45.16 -60.25 -24.72
CA ALA A 612 -46.19 -61.20 -25.15
C ALA A 612 -47.10 -60.68 -26.29
N PRO A 613 -47.59 -59.42 -26.30
CA PRO A 613 -48.37 -58.89 -27.41
C PRO A 613 -47.67 -58.96 -28.77
N LEU A 614 -46.33 -58.82 -28.81
CA LEU A 614 -45.57 -58.94 -30.06
C LEU A 614 -45.59 -60.37 -30.60
N LEU A 615 -45.47 -61.37 -29.73
CA LEU A 615 -45.58 -62.78 -30.12
C LEU A 615 -46.98 -63.12 -30.61
N ILE A 616 -48.01 -62.61 -29.92
CA ILE A 616 -49.41 -62.75 -30.32
C ILE A 616 -49.62 -62.14 -31.72
N LEU A 617 -49.07 -60.96 -31.99
CA LEU A 617 -49.18 -60.29 -33.29
C LEU A 617 -48.56 -61.14 -34.42
N ILE A 618 -47.37 -61.71 -34.21
CA ILE A 618 -46.69 -62.55 -35.21
C ILE A 618 -47.53 -63.79 -35.54
N PHE A 619 -48.12 -64.43 -34.52
CA PHE A 619 -49.02 -65.57 -34.73
C PHE A 619 -50.33 -65.16 -35.43
N ALA A 620 -50.91 -64.03 -35.03
CA ALA A 620 -52.13 -63.49 -35.64
C ALA A 620 -51.95 -63.16 -37.12
N TRP A 621 -50.80 -62.62 -37.53
CA TRP A 621 -50.50 -62.39 -38.96
C TRP A 621 -50.50 -63.66 -39.80
N GLN A 622 -50.01 -64.78 -39.26
CA GLN A 622 -50.09 -66.07 -39.94
C GLN A 622 -51.53 -66.54 -40.08
N LEU A 623 -52.35 -66.38 -39.04
CA LEU A 623 -53.78 -66.72 -39.07
C LEU A 623 -54.58 -65.89 -40.07
N MET A 624 -54.28 -64.59 -40.18
CA MET A 624 -54.96 -63.67 -41.10
C MET A 624 -54.47 -63.78 -42.55
N GLY A 625 -53.50 -64.67 -42.84
CA GLY A 625 -52.95 -64.86 -44.18
C GLY A 625 -52.08 -63.69 -44.67
N ALA A 626 -51.58 -62.84 -43.77
CA ALA A 626 -50.68 -61.75 -44.13
C ALA A 626 -49.34 -62.33 -44.61
N ASN A 627 -49.03 -62.11 -45.89
CA ASN A 627 -47.82 -62.63 -46.53
C ASN A 627 -47.01 -61.51 -47.21
N LEU A 628 -45.80 -61.83 -47.64
CA LEU A 628 -44.89 -60.91 -48.34
C LEU A 628 -44.84 -61.18 -49.85
N SER A 629 -45.90 -61.77 -50.45
CA SER A 629 -45.86 -62.27 -51.83
C SER A 629 -45.62 -61.18 -52.88
N ASN A 630 -45.99 -59.93 -52.58
CA ASN A 630 -45.92 -58.78 -53.49
C ASN A 630 -44.70 -57.88 -53.23
N PHE A 631 -43.61 -58.42 -52.66
CA PHE A 631 -42.40 -57.63 -52.42
C PHE A 631 -41.65 -57.34 -53.73
N PRO A 632 -41.57 -56.08 -54.21
CA PRO A 632 -40.88 -55.78 -55.45
C PRO A 632 -39.38 -55.91 -55.24
N LEU A 633 -38.72 -56.90 -55.88
CA LEU A 633 -37.26 -57.08 -55.85
C LEU A 633 -36.50 -56.03 -56.69
N SER A 634 -36.94 -54.78 -56.64
CA SER A 634 -36.27 -53.64 -57.26
C SER A 634 -35.14 -53.11 -56.37
N LEU A 635 -34.11 -52.52 -56.99
CA LEU A 635 -33.00 -51.92 -56.26
C LEU A 635 -33.47 -50.86 -55.24
N SER A 636 -34.46 -50.03 -55.60
CA SER A 636 -35.04 -49.03 -54.70
C SER A 636 -35.77 -49.64 -53.49
N ALA A 637 -36.42 -50.79 -53.66
CA ALA A 637 -37.08 -51.48 -52.55
C ALA A 637 -36.06 -52.02 -51.55
N LEU A 638 -35.04 -52.70 -52.06
CA LEU A 638 -33.97 -53.26 -51.24
C LEU A 638 -33.24 -52.15 -50.47
N LEU A 639 -32.85 -51.06 -51.15
CA LEU A 639 -32.16 -49.94 -50.51
C LEU A 639 -33.04 -49.20 -49.47
N PHE A 640 -34.34 -49.06 -49.72
CA PHE A 640 -35.26 -48.45 -48.76
C PHE A 640 -35.41 -49.30 -47.48
N HIS A 641 -35.62 -50.61 -47.63
CA HIS A 641 -35.75 -51.51 -46.48
C HIS A 641 -34.42 -51.71 -45.74
N LEU A 642 -33.28 -51.63 -46.42
CA LEU A 642 -31.95 -51.58 -45.77
C LEU A 642 -31.70 -50.25 -45.04
N GLY A 643 -32.22 -49.13 -45.56
CA GLY A 643 -32.16 -47.83 -44.89
C GLY A 643 -33.02 -47.77 -43.62
N LEU A 644 -34.15 -48.48 -43.59
CA LEU A 644 -35.04 -48.56 -42.43
C LEU A 644 -34.62 -49.63 -41.42
N GLY A 645 -34.37 -50.85 -41.89
CA GLY A 645 -34.18 -52.05 -41.09
C GLY A 645 -32.73 -52.39 -40.77
N ASP A 646 -32.55 -53.26 -39.78
CA ASP A 646 -31.23 -53.78 -39.38
C ASP A 646 -30.92 -55.08 -40.15
N HIS A 647 -29.85 -55.12 -40.95
CA HIS A 647 -29.40 -56.36 -41.59
C HIS A 647 -28.24 -56.99 -40.80
N LYS A 648 -28.51 -58.18 -40.23
CA LYS A 648 -27.56 -58.95 -39.42
C LYS A 648 -26.55 -59.66 -40.32
N ARG A 649 -25.37 -59.05 -40.58
CA ARG A 649 -24.21 -59.83 -41.04
C ARG A 649 -22.79 -59.39 -40.63
N HIS A 650 -22.56 -58.30 -39.88
CA HIS A 650 -21.31 -58.12 -39.08
C HIS A 650 -21.44 -57.00 -38.02
N LEU A 651 -20.79 -57.18 -36.87
CA LEU A 651 -21.13 -56.52 -35.58
C LEU A 651 -20.73 -55.05 -35.41
N SER A 652 -19.98 -54.40 -36.31
CA SER A 652 -19.34 -53.11 -35.99
C SER A 652 -19.91 -51.83 -36.63
N THR A 653 -20.87 -51.89 -37.56
CA THR A 653 -21.55 -50.69 -38.08
C THR A 653 -22.95 -51.06 -38.60
N ARG A 654 -23.90 -51.21 -37.67
CA ARG A 654 -25.34 -51.41 -37.96
C ARG A 654 -25.97 -50.03 -38.22
N ALA A 655 -26.42 -49.74 -39.44
CA ALA A 655 -26.88 -48.38 -39.74
C ALA A 655 -28.05 -48.35 -40.73
N GLY A 656 -29.16 -49.00 -40.36
CA GLY A 656 -30.49 -48.51 -40.71
C GLY A 656 -31.01 -47.57 -39.60
N ILE A 657 -32.09 -46.84 -39.86
CA ILE A 657 -32.64 -45.86 -38.91
C ILE A 657 -33.00 -46.50 -37.56
N PHE A 658 -33.63 -47.68 -37.54
CA PHE A 658 -33.96 -48.35 -36.27
C PHE A 658 -32.73 -48.85 -35.49
N GLY A 659 -31.70 -49.30 -36.19
CA GLY A 659 -30.43 -49.67 -35.57
C GLY A 659 -29.71 -48.46 -34.96
N LEU A 660 -29.78 -47.31 -35.63
CA LEU A 660 -29.23 -46.05 -35.11
C LEU A 660 -29.92 -45.61 -33.82
N TYR A 661 -31.25 -45.76 -33.72
CA TYR A 661 -31.98 -45.46 -32.48
C TYR A 661 -31.60 -46.38 -31.32
N LEU A 662 -31.35 -47.66 -31.60
CA LEU A 662 -30.84 -48.58 -30.60
C LEU A 662 -29.42 -48.18 -30.15
N LEU A 663 -28.55 -47.78 -31.07
CA LEU A 663 -27.21 -47.27 -30.74
C LEU A 663 -27.25 -45.93 -29.96
N TYR A 664 -28.23 -45.06 -30.24
CA TYR A 664 -28.51 -43.88 -29.44
C TYR A 664 -28.87 -44.23 -28.00
N TRP A 665 -29.75 -45.21 -27.80
CA TRP A 665 -30.12 -45.64 -26.46
C TRP A 665 -28.92 -46.19 -25.66
N PHE A 666 -28.02 -46.93 -26.31
CA PHE A 666 -26.87 -47.52 -25.64
C PHE A 666 -25.68 -46.60 -25.42
N LYS A 667 -25.33 -45.74 -26.40
CA LYS A 667 -24.03 -45.06 -26.42
C LYS A 667 -23.98 -43.69 -27.10
N LEU A 668 -24.73 -43.45 -28.18
CA LEU A 668 -24.57 -42.21 -28.96
C LEU A 668 -25.24 -41.03 -28.25
N ASN A 669 -24.63 -39.84 -28.35
CA ASN A 669 -25.29 -38.61 -27.90
C ASN A 669 -26.28 -38.09 -28.96
N MET A 670 -27.17 -37.19 -28.57
CA MET A 670 -28.24 -36.68 -29.44
C MET A 670 -27.69 -36.05 -30.74
N PHE A 671 -26.63 -35.24 -30.66
CA PHE A 671 -26.10 -34.53 -31.84
C PHE A 671 -25.43 -35.45 -32.86
N ILE A 672 -24.68 -36.46 -32.39
CA ILE A 672 -24.06 -37.46 -33.28
C ILE A 672 -25.15 -38.31 -33.93
N THR A 673 -26.17 -38.72 -33.17
CA THR A 673 -27.32 -39.45 -33.70
C THR A 673 -28.04 -38.65 -34.77
N LEU A 674 -28.35 -37.37 -34.52
CA LEU A 674 -29.01 -36.51 -35.50
C LEU A 674 -28.18 -36.36 -36.79
N ARG A 675 -26.85 -36.26 -36.68
CA ARG A 675 -25.97 -36.20 -37.85
C ARG A 675 -26.06 -37.47 -38.69
N TYR A 676 -25.96 -38.65 -38.08
CA TYR A 676 -26.10 -39.91 -38.82
C TYR A 676 -27.52 -40.12 -39.36
N LEU A 677 -28.54 -39.71 -38.59
CA LEU A 677 -29.94 -39.76 -38.99
C LEU A 677 -30.21 -38.87 -40.19
N LEU A 678 -29.56 -37.71 -40.31
CA LEU A 678 -29.71 -36.82 -41.47
C LEU A 678 -29.25 -37.52 -42.76
N PHE A 679 -28.05 -38.11 -42.76
CA PHE A 679 -27.51 -38.79 -43.94
C PHE A 679 -28.32 -40.04 -44.30
N LEU A 680 -28.62 -40.89 -43.30
CA LEU A 680 -29.45 -42.08 -43.50
C LEU A 680 -30.89 -41.72 -43.89
N GLY A 681 -31.43 -40.64 -43.34
CA GLY A 681 -32.76 -40.13 -43.60
C GLY A 681 -32.92 -39.64 -45.03
N ILE A 682 -31.99 -38.83 -45.54
CA ILE A 682 -31.98 -38.40 -46.94
C ILE A 682 -31.87 -39.61 -47.88
N PHE A 683 -30.97 -40.53 -47.58
CA PHE A 683 -30.79 -41.75 -48.36
C PHE A 683 -32.08 -42.59 -48.42
N THR A 684 -32.67 -42.86 -47.26
CA THR A 684 -33.90 -43.64 -47.12
C THR A 684 -35.09 -42.92 -47.78
N PHE A 685 -35.16 -41.59 -47.68
CA PHE A 685 -36.20 -40.77 -48.29
C PHE A 685 -36.19 -40.88 -49.83
N VAL A 686 -35.01 -40.76 -50.46
CA VAL A 686 -34.90 -40.84 -51.92
C VAL A 686 -35.26 -42.25 -52.42
N ALA A 687 -34.72 -43.29 -51.77
CA ALA A 687 -35.03 -44.68 -52.11
C ALA A 687 -36.53 -44.98 -51.93
N GLY A 688 -37.13 -44.51 -50.83
CA GLY A 688 -38.54 -44.65 -50.51
C GLY A 688 -39.45 -43.94 -51.50
N ASN A 689 -39.15 -42.69 -51.87
CA ASN A 689 -39.93 -41.95 -52.86
C ASN A 689 -39.93 -42.67 -54.23
N ARG A 690 -38.80 -43.22 -54.65
CA ARG A 690 -38.71 -44.01 -55.90
C ARG A 690 -39.49 -45.32 -55.80
N LEU A 691 -39.42 -46.02 -54.67
CA LEU A 691 -40.20 -47.23 -54.41
C LEU A 691 -41.71 -46.96 -54.45
N LEU A 692 -42.17 -45.93 -53.74
CA LEU A 692 -43.59 -45.58 -53.70
C LEU A 692 -44.12 -45.19 -55.07
N ARG A 693 -43.35 -44.43 -55.88
CA ARG A 693 -43.72 -44.13 -57.27
C ARG A 693 -43.80 -45.39 -58.14
N HIS A 694 -42.88 -46.35 -57.95
CA HIS A 694 -42.93 -47.63 -58.65
C HIS A 694 -44.16 -48.45 -58.27
N LEU A 695 -44.51 -48.52 -56.98
CA LEU A 695 -45.72 -49.19 -56.51
C LEU A 695 -46.99 -48.53 -57.04
N VAL A 696 -47.06 -47.19 -57.07
CA VAL A 696 -48.21 -46.45 -57.60
C VAL A 696 -48.36 -46.66 -59.11
N THR A 697 -47.27 -46.61 -59.88
CA THR A 697 -47.31 -46.89 -61.32
C THR A 697 -47.69 -48.34 -61.61
N GLY A 698 -47.19 -49.30 -60.83
CA GLY A 698 -47.61 -50.70 -60.89
C GLY A 698 -49.10 -50.89 -60.60
N ARG A 699 -49.65 -50.18 -59.61
CA ARG A 699 -51.10 -50.20 -59.31
C ARG A 699 -51.94 -49.58 -60.42
N ARG A 700 -51.52 -48.44 -60.98
CA ARG A 700 -52.26 -47.78 -62.08
C ARG A 700 -52.32 -48.68 -63.32
N LYS A 701 -51.20 -49.32 -63.70
CA LYS A 701 -51.16 -50.30 -64.79
C LYS A 701 -51.97 -51.58 -64.55
N ALA A 702 -52.39 -51.85 -63.31
CA ALA A 702 -53.22 -53.00 -62.97
C ALA A 702 -54.71 -52.62 -62.82
N GLN A 703 -55.03 -51.32 -62.85
CA GLN A 703 -56.40 -50.78 -62.82
C GLN A 703 -56.90 -50.36 -64.21
N ASP A 704 -55.99 -49.96 -65.10
CA ASP A 704 -56.22 -49.88 -66.56
C ASP A 704 -56.06 -51.27 -67.18
#